data_AF-A0A178MTM9-F1
#
_entry.id   AF-A0A178MTM9-F1
#
_cell.length_a   1.000
_cell.length_b   1.000
_cell.length_c   1.000
_cell.angle_alpha   90.00
_cell.angle_beta   90.00
_cell.angle_gamma   90.00
#
_symmetry.space_group_name_H-M   'P 1'
#
loop_
_entity.id
_entity.type
_entity.pdbx_description
1 polymer ?
#
loop_
_entity_poly.entity_id
_entity_poly.type
_entity_poly.pdbx_seq_one_letter_code
_entity_poly.pdbx_strand_id
1 'polypeptide(L)'
;MTKRIGAPVVPLLGDDVESIKYALSSHLLYTVGKEPVNATARDWFMAAAHTVRDRVTEHWMPTLNRYYQDDRKRVYYLSMEFLIGRTLVNSLINLGIYDNVRTAITELGQDFDEVAAWEVEAALGNGGLGRLAACLLDSMATIGVAGFGYGIRYDYGMFTQHVEHGWQVESPENWLRYGNPWEFPRPGVIYPVRFGGKVIHYRDALGHARSQWVDAEEVMAMAFDVPVPGYGGKVVNNLRLWSAKSTREFDLKYFNAGNYIEAVRDKNESETLSKVLYPSDMTDRGKELRFKQEYFFVAASIQDILGRFRKSHSDWSLLPDKVAIQLNDTHPALVVAELMRVLVDEHQIEWSKAGDITRRCCAYTNHTLLPEALETWPVDLFQRVLPRHLEIVYQMNHEFLQGVRYRHPGDSELLRRVSLIAEEGGQRVRMAHLAVIGSHKVNGVAAIHTGLMKSTIFSDFEHLSPGKITNKTNGVTPRRWLLAANPRLSRLITEKIGDSWITDLDQLRKLEKLADNKAFRKAFAEVKRANKDSLAAMMSMRLGVDVDVESLFDVQVKRIHEYKRQLLNVLHVVTRYNRIRTNPLLNPVPRTVIIGGKAAPGYHIAKLIIKLINDIAEVVNNDPQVGRTLKVVFVPNYNVSTAELVMPAADLSEQISTAGTEASGTGNMKMSMNGALTIGTWDGANVEICEEVGEENMFLFGLTAQEVARRRMDGHDAQAAVAANPELAHALDLIGSGFFSPDQPDRHRQLVDILTSGGDHYLLTADYPLYMAAQDRVDQTYRDPEDWTRKAILNVARMGKFSSDRTVAEYAREIWNAI
;
A
#
# COMPACT_ATOMS: atom_id res chain seq x y z
N MET A 1 36.28 -15.87 20.13
CA MET A 1 36.02 -17.08 19.32
C MET A 1 34.76 -17.77 19.84
N THR A 2 33.59 -17.44 19.31
CA THR A 2 32.35 -18.18 19.59
C THR A 2 32.33 -19.42 18.69
N LYS A 3 32.29 -20.62 19.29
CA LYS A 3 32.12 -21.88 18.56
C LYS A 3 30.87 -21.77 17.69
N ARG A 4 31.03 -21.74 16.35
CA ARG A 4 29.92 -21.97 15.42
C ARG A 4 29.57 -23.45 15.53
N ILE A 5 28.61 -23.77 16.39
CA ILE A 5 27.92 -25.07 16.34
C ILE A 5 27.31 -25.14 14.93
N GLY A 6 27.61 -26.21 14.18
CA GLY A 6 27.05 -26.41 12.84
C GLY A 6 25.52 -26.39 12.89
N ALA A 7 24.88 -26.08 11.76
CA ALA A 7 23.42 -26.16 11.69
C ALA A 7 22.95 -27.56 12.13
N PRO A 8 21.89 -27.68 12.93
CA PRO A 8 21.32 -28.98 13.25
C PRO A 8 20.95 -29.71 11.94
N VAL A 9 21.31 -30.98 11.83
CA VAL A 9 20.95 -31.82 10.69
C VAL A 9 19.50 -32.26 10.89
N VAL A 10 18.58 -31.45 10.38
CA VAL A 10 17.15 -31.80 10.29
C VAL A 10 16.91 -32.29 8.86
N PRO A 11 16.35 -33.51 8.66
CA PRO A 11 15.99 -33.95 7.31
C PRO A 11 14.93 -33.01 6.74
N LEU A 12 15.06 -32.68 5.45
CA LEU A 12 14.07 -31.86 4.76
C LEU A 12 12.70 -32.54 4.79
N LEU A 13 11.65 -31.76 4.97
CA LEU A 13 10.27 -32.24 4.90
C LEU A 13 9.92 -32.67 3.48
N GLY A 14 9.19 -33.78 3.35
CA GLY A 14 8.63 -34.20 2.05
C GLY A 14 7.46 -33.32 1.65
N ASP A 15 7.36 -32.98 0.36
CA ASP A 15 6.27 -32.15 -0.19
C ASP A 15 5.16 -32.98 -0.84
N ASP A 16 5.27 -34.31 -0.83
CA ASP A 16 4.20 -35.20 -1.26
C ASP A 16 3.02 -35.21 -0.27
N VAL A 17 1.86 -35.67 -0.75
CA VAL A 17 0.59 -35.63 -0.01
C VAL A 17 0.69 -36.37 1.34
N GLU A 18 1.37 -37.52 1.41
CA GLU A 18 1.46 -38.30 2.65
C GLU A 18 2.37 -37.62 3.68
N SER A 19 3.51 -37.07 3.24
CA SER A 19 4.38 -36.25 4.10
C SER A 19 3.65 -35.01 4.64
N ILE A 20 2.81 -34.37 3.83
CA ILE A 20 1.99 -33.22 4.26
C ILE A 20 0.91 -33.66 5.25
N LYS A 21 0.20 -34.77 5.00
CA LYS A 21 -0.80 -35.31 5.93
C LYS A 21 -0.19 -35.60 7.29
N TYR A 22 0.99 -36.23 7.31
CA TYR A 22 1.73 -36.48 8.54
C TYR A 22 2.06 -35.18 9.29
N ALA A 23 2.56 -34.16 8.60
CA ALA A 23 2.88 -32.86 9.20
C ALA A 23 1.62 -32.15 9.72
N LEU A 24 0.52 -32.16 8.96
CA LEU A 24 -0.77 -31.60 9.38
C LEU A 24 -1.28 -32.26 10.66
N SER A 25 -1.34 -33.59 10.70
CA SER A 25 -1.75 -34.34 11.88
C SER A 25 -0.80 -34.11 13.06
N SER A 26 0.50 -34.02 12.81
CA SER A 26 1.52 -33.74 13.84
C SER A 26 1.34 -32.36 14.46
N HIS A 27 1.11 -31.31 13.66
CA HIS A 27 0.84 -29.99 14.21
C HIS A 27 -0.51 -29.90 14.90
N LEU A 28 -1.53 -30.59 14.39
CA LEU A 28 -2.82 -30.66 15.06
C LEU A 28 -2.67 -31.26 16.47
N LEU A 29 -1.90 -32.35 16.59
CA LEU A 29 -1.66 -33.01 17.87
C LEU A 29 -0.70 -32.22 18.78
N TYR A 30 0.51 -31.89 18.31
CA TYR A 30 1.58 -31.37 19.16
C TYR A 30 1.65 -29.85 19.27
N THR A 31 1.16 -29.12 18.26
CA THR A 31 1.17 -27.65 18.26
C THR A 31 -0.18 -27.07 18.70
N VAL A 32 -1.27 -27.60 18.17
CA VAL A 32 -2.63 -27.16 18.52
C VAL A 32 -3.16 -27.88 19.76
N GLY A 33 -2.75 -29.13 19.99
CA GLY A 33 -3.18 -29.90 21.17
C GLY A 33 -4.55 -30.54 20.99
N LYS A 34 -4.92 -30.95 19.76
CA LYS A 34 -6.23 -31.53 19.44
C LYS A 34 -6.14 -32.80 18.61
N GLU A 35 -7.17 -33.63 18.72
CA GLU A 35 -7.42 -34.76 17.83
C GLU A 35 -8.40 -34.37 16.71
N PRO A 36 -8.36 -35.02 15.53
CA PRO A 36 -9.24 -34.71 14.40
C PRO A 36 -10.73 -34.63 14.74
N VAL A 37 -11.21 -35.49 15.65
CA VAL A 37 -12.64 -35.58 16.02
C VAL A 37 -13.17 -34.30 16.70
N ASN A 38 -12.31 -33.54 17.37
CA ASN A 38 -12.68 -32.31 18.11
C ASN A 38 -12.06 -31.03 17.50
N ALA A 39 -11.42 -31.16 16.33
CA ALA A 39 -10.76 -30.06 15.65
C ALA A 39 -11.77 -29.22 14.86
N THR A 40 -11.75 -27.92 15.10
CA THR A 40 -12.49 -26.94 14.30
C THR A 40 -11.70 -26.56 13.04
N ALA A 41 -12.33 -25.93 12.06
CA ALA A 41 -11.63 -25.42 10.88
C ALA A 41 -10.54 -24.38 11.24
N ARG A 42 -10.68 -23.64 12.35
CA ARG A 42 -9.60 -22.80 12.91
C ARG A 42 -8.40 -23.62 13.38
N ASP A 43 -8.63 -24.77 14.01
CA ASP A 43 -7.56 -25.64 14.50
C ASP A 43 -6.80 -26.25 13.31
N TRP A 44 -7.52 -26.67 12.28
CA TRP A 44 -6.93 -27.12 11.01
C TRP A 44 -6.17 -26.00 10.28
N PHE A 45 -6.65 -24.77 10.32
CA PHE A 45 -5.90 -23.61 9.82
C PHE A 45 -4.57 -23.44 10.54
N MET A 46 -4.55 -23.50 11.88
CA MET A 46 -3.31 -23.40 12.65
C MET A 46 -2.35 -24.54 12.30
N ALA A 47 -2.85 -25.78 12.18
CA ALA A 47 -2.05 -26.92 11.76
C ALA A 47 -1.47 -26.73 10.34
N ALA A 48 -2.26 -26.25 9.39
CA ALA A 48 -1.82 -25.95 8.03
C ALA A 48 -0.79 -24.82 7.99
N ALA A 49 -1.02 -23.72 8.72
CA ALA A 49 -0.09 -22.60 8.79
C ALA A 49 1.28 -23.02 9.34
N HIS A 50 1.31 -23.84 10.40
CA HIS A 50 2.56 -24.38 10.94
C HIS A 50 3.24 -25.35 9.97
N THR A 51 2.47 -26.25 9.34
CA THR A 51 2.97 -27.18 8.31
C THR A 51 3.68 -26.45 7.16
N VAL A 52 3.12 -25.31 6.72
CA VAL A 52 3.70 -24.50 5.66
C VAL A 52 4.87 -23.65 6.18
N ARG A 53 4.76 -23.07 7.38
CA ARG A 53 5.83 -22.27 8.01
C ARG A 53 7.12 -23.07 8.20
N ASP A 54 7.01 -24.35 8.55
CA ASP A 54 8.19 -25.21 8.71
C ASP A 54 8.95 -25.34 7.39
N ARG A 55 8.25 -25.63 6.28
CA ARG A 55 8.82 -25.64 4.93
C ARG A 55 9.40 -24.30 4.53
N VAL A 56 8.68 -23.19 4.75
CA VAL A 56 9.22 -21.83 4.51
C VAL A 56 10.54 -21.63 5.28
N THR A 57 10.64 -22.15 6.51
CA THR A 57 11.84 -22.02 7.36
C THR A 57 13.03 -22.82 6.82
N GLU A 58 12.79 -24.00 6.24
CA GLU A 58 13.82 -24.81 5.56
C GLU A 58 14.49 -24.07 4.41
N HIS A 59 13.76 -23.21 3.71
CA HIS A 59 14.31 -22.33 2.68
C HIS A 59 14.87 -21.00 3.23
N TRP A 60 14.31 -20.51 4.34
CA TRP A 60 14.70 -19.24 4.95
C TRP A 60 16.08 -19.27 5.61
N MET A 61 16.38 -20.28 6.43
CA MET A 61 17.68 -20.34 7.12
C MET A 61 18.86 -20.44 6.14
N PRO A 62 18.84 -21.31 5.12
CA PRO A 62 19.89 -21.33 4.10
C PRO A 62 20.00 -20.02 3.32
N THR A 63 18.88 -19.36 3.01
CA THR A 63 18.89 -18.06 2.34
C THR A 63 19.63 -17.01 3.17
N LEU A 64 19.29 -16.87 4.45
CA LEU A 64 19.99 -15.94 5.34
C LEU A 64 21.48 -16.28 5.48
N ASN A 65 21.83 -17.57 5.58
CA ASN A 65 23.21 -18.01 5.67
C ASN A 65 24.00 -17.66 4.40
N ARG A 66 23.45 -17.89 3.21
CA ARG A 66 24.08 -17.49 1.93
C ARG A 66 24.35 -15.99 1.88
N TYR A 67 23.43 -15.15 2.35
CA TYR A 67 23.67 -13.70 2.39
C TYR A 67 24.89 -13.31 3.22
N TYR A 68 25.26 -14.09 4.24
CA TYR A 68 26.48 -13.86 5.03
C TYR A 68 27.71 -14.52 4.41
N GLN A 69 27.57 -15.72 3.85
CA GLN A 69 28.66 -16.47 3.23
C GLN A 69 29.17 -15.78 1.96
N ASP A 70 28.25 -15.32 1.12
CA ASP A 70 28.55 -14.66 -0.16
C ASP A 70 28.75 -13.14 -0.01
N ASP A 71 28.67 -12.63 1.23
CA ASP A 71 28.85 -11.22 1.58
C ASP A 71 28.07 -10.25 0.67
N ARG A 72 26.81 -10.63 0.39
CA ARG A 72 25.92 -9.94 -0.56
C ARG A 72 25.59 -8.54 -0.04
N LYS A 73 25.54 -7.56 -0.95
CA LYS A 73 24.89 -6.28 -0.70
C LYS A 73 23.42 -6.53 -0.40
N ARG A 74 22.90 -5.92 0.67
CA ARG A 74 21.51 -6.10 1.13
C ARG A 74 20.70 -4.84 0.95
N VAL A 75 19.48 -5.02 0.49
CA VAL A 75 18.48 -3.96 0.32
C VAL A 75 17.56 -3.96 1.54
N TYR A 76 17.41 -2.79 2.16
CA TYR A 76 16.52 -2.56 3.29
C TYR A 76 15.42 -1.60 2.87
N TYR A 77 14.20 -2.11 2.73
CA TYR A 77 13.04 -1.34 2.34
C TYR A 77 12.27 -0.90 3.58
N LEU A 78 12.33 0.39 3.91
CA LEU A 78 11.70 0.95 5.10
C LEU A 78 10.35 1.56 4.74
N SER A 79 9.28 1.07 5.37
CA SER A 79 7.93 1.59 5.16
C SER A 79 7.09 1.51 6.42
N MET A 80 6.26 2.53 6.63
CA MET A 80 5.26 2.55 7.69
C MET A 80 4.12 1.54 7.47
N GLU A 81 3.90 1.08 6.23
CA GLU A 81 2.85 0.10 5.96
C GLU A 81 3.31 -1.05 5.07
N PHE A 82 2.78 -2.24 5.36
CA PHE A 82 2.91 -3.45 4.54
C PHE A 82 1.55 -4.14 4.47
N LEU A 83 0.84 -3.97 3.36
CA LEU A 83 -0.47 -4.59 3.17
C LEU A 83 -0.29 -6.00 2.57
N ILE A 84 0.25 -6.95 3.34
CA ILE A 84 0.68 -8.26 2.82
C ILE A 84 -0.47 -9.19 2.43
N GLY A 85 -1.65 -9.02 3.02
CA GLY A 85 -2.79 -9.92 2.82
C GLY A 85 -2.68 -11.19 3.66
N ARG A 86 -3.50 -12.19 3.32
CA ARG A 86 -3.38 -13.56 3.84
C ARG A 86 -2.11 -14.24 3.32
N THR A 87 -1.46 -15.03 4.17
CA THR A 87 -0.12 -15.61 3.92
C THR A 87 -0.17 -17.06 3.48
N LEU A 88 -1.19 -17.84 3.88
CA LEU A 88 -1.27 -19.28 3.61
C LEU A 88 -1.18 -19.60 2.12
N VAL A 89 -2.17 -19.14 1.35
CA VAL A 89 -2.26 -19.41 -0.10
C VAL A 89 -1.04 -18.87 -0.84
N ASN A 90 -0.55 -17.69 -0.46
CA ASN A 90 0.65 -17.11 -1.07
C ASN A 90 1.90 -17.96 -0.85
N SER A 91 2.09 -18.47 0.37
CA SER A 91 3.25 -19.31 0.71
C SER A 91 3.16 -20.65 0.00
N LEU A 92 1.96 -21.25 -0.06
CA LEU A 92 1.70 -22.48 -0.79
C LEU A 92 2.04 -22.36 -2.28
N ILE A 93 1.60 -21.27 -2.91
CA ILE A 93 1.89 -20.98 -4.33
C ILE A 93 3.38 -20.74 -4.55
N ASN A 94 4.02 -19.92 -3.72
CA ASN A 94 5.43 -19.58 -3.89
C ASN A 94 6.37 -20.77 -3.62
N LEU A 95 5.96 -21.73 -2.79
CA LEU A 95 6.69 -23.00 -2.59
C LEU A 95 6.34 -24.08 -3.63
N GLY A 96 5.28 -23.91 -4.42
CA GLY A 96 4.86 -24.91 -5.40
C GLY A 96 4.15 -26.13 -4.79
N ILE A 97 3.58 -26.00 -3.59
CA ILE A 97 2.95 -27.10 -2.83
C ILE A 97 1.44 -26.93 -2.66
N TYR A 98 0.83 -25.95 -3.33
CA TYR A 98 -0.60 -25.63 -3.19
C TYR A 98 -1.51 -26.85 -3.45
N ASP A 99 -1.33 -27.54 -4.59
CA ASP A 99 -2.18 -28.67 -4.95
C ASP A 99 -2.01 -29.85 -3.98
N ASN A 100 -0.77 -30.14 -3.55
CA ASN A 100 -0.51 -31.23 -2.61
C ASN A 100 -1.12 -30.95 -1.23
N VAL A 101 -1.03 -29.71 -0.73
CA VAL A 101 -1.64 -29.32 0.55
C VAL A 101 -3.17 -29.33 0.46
N ARG A 102 -3.73 -28.84 -0.65
CA ARG A 102 -5.18 -28.90 -0.89
C ARG A 102 -5.66 -30.34 -0.87
N THR A 103 -5.03 -31.23 -1.63
CA THR A 103 -5.36 -32.66 -1.67
C THR A 103 -5.23 -33.31 -0.29
N ALA A 104 -4.14 -33.04 0.44
CA ALA A 104 -3.92 -33.57 1.79
C ALA A 104 -5.03 -33.17 2.78
N ILE A 105 -5.43 -31.89 2.77
CA ILE A 105 -6.52 -31.39 3.62
C ILE A 105 -7.86 -32.07 3.25
N THR A 106 -8.14 -32.21 1.96
CA THR A 106 -9.34 -32.92 1.47
C THR A 106 -9.34 -34.40 1.85
N GLU A 107 -8.23 -35.11 1.72
CA GLU A 107 -8.11 -36.52 2.13
C GLU A 107 -8.22 -36.74 3.64
N LEU A 108 -7.92 -35.71 4.44
CA LEU A 108 -8.18 -35.67 5.88
C LEU A 108 -9.62 -35.28 6.24
N GLY A 109 -10.50 -35.17 5.23
CA GLY A 109 -11.93 -34.90 5.39
C GLY A 109 -12.26 -33.45 5.70
N GLN A 110 -11.39 -32.49 5.35
CA GLN A 110 -11.59 -31.06 5.58
C GLN A 110 -11.78 -30.28 4.27
N ASP A 111 -12.49 -29.16 4.33
CA ASP A 111 -12.59 -28.22 3.20
C ASP A 111 -11.42 -27.22 3.26
N PHE A 112 -10.58 -27.24 2.22
CA PHE A 112 -9.45 -26.31 2.10
C PHE A 112 -9.88 -24.84 2.08
N ASP A 113 -10.96 -24.51 1.38
CA ASP A 113 -11.41 -23.13 1.23
C ASP A 113 -11.97 -22.60 2.56
N GLU A 114 -12.63 -23.45 3.36
CA GLU A 114 -13.04 -23.12 4.74
C GLU A 114 -11.81 -22.91 5.65
N VAL A 115 -10.85 -23.85 5.61
CA VAL A 115 -9.60 -23.76 6.39
C VAL A 115 -8.82 -22.49 6.04
N ALA A 116 -8.64 -22.18 4.76
CA ALA A 116 -7.95 -20.97 4.31
C ALA A 116 -8.72 -19.69 4.65
N ALA A 117 -10.06 -19.74 4.69
CA ALA A 117 -10.89 -18.60 5.03
C ALA A 117 -10.78 -18.18 6.51
N TRP A 118 -10.34 -19.06 7.41
CA TRP A 118 -10.07 -18.76 8.82
C TRP A 118 -8.86 -17.85 9.03
N GLU A 119 -7.98 -17.70 8.04
CA GLU A 119 -6.85 -16.79 8.15
C GLU A 119 -7.33 -15.34 8.28
N VAL A 120 -6.91 -14.67 9.35
CA VAL A 120 -7.11 -13.23 9.52
C VAL A 120 -5.96 -12.50 8.83
N GLU A 121 -6.30 -11.53 7.99
CA GLU A 121 -5.32 -10.71 7.28
C GLU A 121 -4.47 -9.90 8.26
N ALA A 122 -3.17 -9.81 7.98
CA ALA A 122 -2.26 -9.03 8.82
C ALA A 122 -2.54 -7.53 8.66
N ALA A 123 -2.98 -6.88 9.75
CA ALA A 123 -3.35 -5.47 9.78
C ALA A 123 -2.12 -4.55 9.85
N LEU A 124 -1.23 -4.67 8.88
CA LEU A 124 0.09 -4.00 8.86
C LEU A 124 0.15 -2.83 7.87
N GLY A 125 -0.94 -2.53 7.18
CA GLY A 125 -1.02 -1.45 6.20
C GLY A 125 -2.44 -1.06 5.87
N ASN A 126 -2.60 -0.02 5.05
CA ASN A 126 -3.90 0.48 4.63
C ASN A 126 -4.00 0.65 3.11
N GLY A 127 -3.02 1.33 2.51
CA GLY A 127 -3.15 1.88 1.16
C GLY A 127 -2.36 1.17 0.06
N GLY A 128 -2.31 1.85 -1.09
CA GLY A 128 -1.50 1.44 -2.24
C GLY A 128 0.01 1.46 -1.95
N LEU A 129 0.47 2.33 -1.05
CA LEU A 129 1.87 2.42 -0.62
C LEU A 129 2.32 1.11 0.06
N GLY A 130 1.55 0.62 1.03
CA GLY A 130 1.83 -0.63 1.73
C GLY A 130 1.61 -1.86 0.85
N ARG A 131 0.68 -1.79 -0.11
CA ARG A 131 0.50 -2.88 -1.07
C ARG A 131 1.64 -2.97 -2.08
N LEU A 132 2.19 -1.83 -2.49
CA LEU A 132 3.40 -1.77 -3.30
C LEU A 132 4.58 -2.36 -2.53
N ALA A 133 4.81 -1.94 -1.28
CA ALA A 133 5.89 -2.47 -0.45
C ALA A 133 5.81 -4.00 -0.34
N ALA A 134 4.60 -4.56 -0.15
CA ALA A 134 4.39 -6.00 -0.14
C ALA A 134 4.65 -6.68 -1.50
N CYS A 135 4.27 -6.07 -2.63
CA CYS A 135 4.60 -6.59 -3.97
C CYS A 135 6.12 -6.57 -4.22
N LEU A 136 6.82 -5.52 -3.81
CA LEU A 136 8.28 -5.41 -3.99
C LEU A 136 9.02 -6.44 -3.13
N LEU A 137 8.56 -6.76 -1.92
CA LEU A 137 9.15 -7.83 -1.11
C LEU A 137 9.03 -9.21 -1.77
N ASP A 138 7.85 -9.52 -2.33
CA ASP A 138 7.61 -10.76 -3.08
C ASP A 138 8.50 -10.84 -4.34
N SER A 139 8.61 -9.74 -5.08
CA SER A 139 9.50 -9.65 -6.26
C SER A 139 10.98 -9.73 -5.91
N MET A 140 11.45 -9.06 -4.85
CA MET A 140 12.82 -9.17 -4.38
C MET A 140 13.18 -10.62 -4.04
N ALA A 141 12.27 -11.35 -3.38
CA ALA A 141 12.49 -12.76 -3.10
C ALA A 141 12.50 -13.60 -4.38
N THR A 142 11.53 -13.38 -5.29
CA THR A 142 11.38 -14.15 -6.53
C THR A 142 12.60 -14.03 -7.46
N ILE A 143 13.14 -12.82 -7.63
CA ILE A 143 14.29 -12.61 -8.52
C ILE A 143 15.66 -12.75 -7.81
N GLY A 144 15.66 -13.07 -6.51
CA GLY A 144 16.88 -13.35 -5.75
C GLY A 144 17.66 -12.13 -5.25
N VAL A 145 17.00 -10.97 -5.12
CA VAL A 145 17.58 -9.79 -4.44
C VAL A 145 17.61 -10.05 -2.94
N ALA A 146 18.78 -9.87 -2.33
CA ALA A 146 18.97 -10.01 -0.89
C ALA A 146 18.27 -8.87 -0.15
N GLY A 147 17.06 -9.11 0.34
CA GLY A 147 16.13 -8.07 0.76
C GLY A 147 15.60 -8.25 2.18
N PHE A 148 15.38 -7.11 2.85
CA PHE A 148 14.65 -6.99 4.11
C PHE A 148 13.59 -5.90 3.98
N GLY A 149 12.37 -6.17 4.44
CA GLY A 149 11.38 -5.13 4.75
C GLY A 149 11.48 -4.75 6.22
N TYR A 150 11.35 -3.46 6.52
CA TYR A 150 11.29 -2.94 7.90
C TYR A 150 10.05 -2.08 8.10
N GLY A 151 9.27 -2.42 9.13
CA GLY A 151 8.07 -1.67 9.54
C GLY A 151 7.73 -1.86 11.01
N ILE A 152 6.51 -1.47 11.40
CA ILE A 152 6.00 -1.60 12.77
C ILE A 152 5.01 -2.76 12.84
N ARG A 153 5.04 -3.52 13.94
CA ARG A 153 4.06 -4.57 14.23
C ARG A 153 2.84 -3.94 14.91
N TYR A 154 1.90 -3.42 14.13
CA TYR A 154 0.69 -2.80 14.67
C TYR A 154 -0.24 -3.83 15.32
N ASP A 155 -0.63 -3.61 16.57
CA ASP A 155 -1.55 -4.49 17.27
C ASP A 155 -2.97 -4.46 16.68
N TYR A 156 -3.41 -3.29 16.20
CA TYR A 156 -4.80 -3.03 15.77
C TYR A 156 -4.97 -2.47 14.36
N GLY A 157 -3.89 -2.46 13.56
CA GLY A 157 -3.89 -1.91 12.20
C GLY A 157 -4.40 -0.47 12.13
N MET A 158 -5.18 -0.15 11.09
CA MET A 158 -5.85 1.15 11.00
C MET A 158 -7.24 1.09 11.66
N PHE A 159 -8.14 0.27 11.12
CA PHE A 159 -9.43 -0.10 11.70
C PHE A 159 -10.17 -1.09 10.77
N THR A 160 -11.02 -1.93 11.36
CA THR A 160 -12.08 -2.65 10.65
C THR A 160 -13.22 -1.68 10.35
N GLN A 161 -13.63 -1.63 9.08
CA GLN A 161 -14.76 -0.79 8.66
C GLN A 161 -16.05 -1.59 8.78
N HIS A 162 -17.01 -1.07 9.52
CA HIS A 162 -18.40 -1.49 9.48
C HIS A 162 -19.24 -0.42 8.80
N VAL A 163 -20.41 -0.81 8.29
CA VAL A 163 -21.40 0.13 7.76
C VAL A 163 -22.67 -0.03 8.58
N GLU A 164 -23.03 1.00 9.32
CA GLU A 164 -24.22 1.03 10.19
C GLU A 164 -25.11 2.18 9.74
N HIS A 165 -26.35 1.89 9.37
CA HIS A 165 -27.29 2.88 8.81
C HIS A 165 -26.69 3.71 7.65
N GLY A 166 -25.87 3.06 6.81
CA GLY A 166 -25.15 3.67 5.69
C GLY A 166 -23.89 4.47 6.07
N TRP A 167 -23.59 4.64 7.35
CA TRP A 167 -22.38 5.34 7.81
C TRP A 167 -21.22 4.37 8.05
N GLN A 168 -20.01 4.82 7.75
CA GLN A 168 -18.80 4.13 8.19
C GLN A 168 -18.67 4.23 9.72
N VAL A 169 -18.47 3.08 10.36
CA VAL A 169 -18.12 2.94 11.78
C VAL A 169 -16.79 2.20 11.90
N GLU A 170 -15.87 2.74 12.69
CA GLU A 170 -14.55 2.17 12.90
C GLU A 170 -14.50 1.29 14.16
N SER A 171 -13.92 0.09 14.03
CA SER A 171 -13.56 -0.75 15.17
C SER A 171 -12.10 -1.24 15.06
N PRO A 172 -11.40 -1.56 16.17
CA PRO A 172 -10.01 -1.99 16.10
C PRO A 172 -9.86 -3.35 15.39
N GLU A 173 -8.83 -3.52 14.57
CA GLU A 173 -8.54 -4.82 13.94
C GLU A 173 -7.95 -5.79 14.96
N ASN A 174 -8.64 -6.90 15.25
CA ASN A 174 -8.21 -7.84 16.27
C ASN A 174 -7.38 -9.01 15.71
N TRP A 175 -6.52 -8.75 14.72
CA TRP A 175 -5.79 -9.79 13.98
C TRP A 175 -4.79 -10.58 14.83
N LEU A 176 -4.29 -9.98 15.92
CA LEU A 176 -3.36 -10.62 16.87
C LEU A 176 -4.02 -11.20 18.12
N ARG A 177 -5.36 -11.15 18.22
CA ARG A 177 -6.09 -11.60 19.42
C ARG A 177 -5.72 -13.02 19.85
N TYR A 178 -5.44 -13.89 18.88
CA TYR A 178 -5.07 -15.28 19.12
C TYR A 178 -3.65 -15.61 18.66
N GLY A 179 -2.79 -14.60 18.55
CA GLY A 179 -1.46 -14.72 17.94
C GLY A 179 -1.51 -14.80 16.41
N ASN A 180 -0.32 -14.90 15.81
CA ASN A 180 -0.15 -15.09 14.37
C ASN A 180 0.83 -16.26 14.15
N PRO A 181 0.45 -17.34 13.44
CA PRO A 181 1.33 -18.48 13.24
C PRO A 181 2.57 -18.16 12.41
N TRP A 182 2.55 -17.12 11.57
CA TRP A 182 3.59 -16.82 10.59
C TRP A 182 4.82 -16.09 11.16
N GLU A 183 4.67 -15.44 12.32
CA GLU A 183 5.74 -14.62 12.88
C GLU A 183 6.70 -15.43 13.78
N PHE A 184 7.96 -14.98 13.83
CA PHE A 184 8.97 -15.46 14.75
C PHE A 184 9.36 -14.31 15.69
N PRO A 185 8.93 -14.33 16.98
CA PRO A 185 9.42 -13.36 17.95
C PRO A 185 10.93 -13.53 18.14
N ARG A 186 11.67 -12.43 18.20
CA ARG A 186 13.13 -12.41 18.38
C ARG A 186 13.50 -11.68 19.68
N PRO A 187 13.32 -12.30 20.87
CA PRO A 187 13.63 -11.64 22.14
C PRO A 187 15.13 -11.30 22.30
N GLY A 188 16.01 -12.00 21.57
CA GLY A 188 17.45 -11.66 21.49
C GLY A 188 17.79 -10.51 20.53
N VAL A 189 16.81 -9.94 19.83
CA VAL A 189 16.95 -8.78 18.95
C VAL A 189 16.05 -7.67 19.48
N ILE A 190 16.59 -6.93 20.44
CA ILE A 190 15.91 -5.85 21.13
C ILE A 190 16.84 -4.63 21.18
N TYR A 191 16.33 -3.47 20.79
CA TYR A 191 17.10 -2.23 20.71
C TYR A 191 16.43 -1.12 21.52
N PRO A 192 17.19 -0.36 22.34
CA PRO A 192 16.64 0.82 23.00
C PRO A 192 16.43 1.95 21.97
N VAL A 193 15.30 2.63 22.08
CA VAL A 193 14.96 3.82 21.28
C VAL A 193 14.73 4.97 22.25
N ARG A 194 15.41 6.09 22.01
CA ARG A 194 15.42 7.25 22.88
C ARG A 194 14.46 8.34 22.43
N PHE A 195 13.84 9.06 23.37
CA PHE A 195 13.05 10.26 23.12
C PHE A 195 13.33 11.34 24.18
N GLY A 196 13.22 12.61 23.80
CA GLY A 196 13.41 13.73 24.71
C GLY A 196 14.86 13.95 25.12
N GLY A 197 15.09 14.30 26.38
CA GLY A 197 16.42 14.55 26.92
C GLY A 197 17.07 15.84 26.40
N LYS A 198 18.41 15.88 26.43
CA LYS A 198 19.21 17.05 26.05
C LYS A 198 20.55 16.67 25.43
N VAL A 199 21.16 17.59 24.69
CA VAL A 199 22.50 17.42 24.11
C VAL A 199 23.53 18.15 24.97
N ILE A 200 24.62 17.45 25.29
CA ILE A 200 25.81 18.02 25.93
C ILE A 200 26.94 18.07 24.91
N HIS A 201 27.53 19.25 24.74
CA HIS A 201 28.73 19.42 23.91
C HIS A 201 29.98 19.40 24.78
N TYR A 202 31.00 18.68 24.34
CA TYR A 202 32.29 18.60 25.02
C TYR A 202 33.42 18.43 24.01
N ARG A 203 34.67 18.55 24.46
CA ARG A 203 35.84 18.16 23.68
C ARG A 203 36.39 16.85 24.22
N ASP A 204 36.68 15.90 23.33
CA ASP A 204 37.35 14.66 23.72
C ASP A 204 38.82 14.91 24.09
N ALA A 205 39.51 13.86 24.55
CA ALA A 205 40.91 13.93 24.96
C ALA A 205 41.87 14.34 23.82
N LEU A 206 41.43 14.26 22.55
CA LEU A 206 42.17 14.67 21.36
C LEU A 206 41.77 16.09 20.89
N GLY A 207 40.87 16.76 21.62
CA GLY A 207 40.41 18.12 21.34
C GLY A 207 39.29 18.19 20.30
N HIS A 208 38.75 17.08 19.79
CA HIS A 208 37.65 17.10 18.83
C HIS A 208 36.34 17.48 19.52
N ALA A 209 35.51 18.28 18.85
CA ALA A 209 34.17 18.59 19.32
C ALA A 209 33.28 17.33 19.23
N ARG A 210 32.59 17.02 20.33
CA ARG A 210 31.68 15.88 20.46
C ARG A 210 30.35 16.35 21.04
N SER A 211 29.29 15.65 20.65
CA SER A 211 27.96 15.79 21.23
C SER A 211 27.55 14.48 21.90
N GLN A 212 26.87 14.56 23.03
CA GLN A 212 26.29 13.41 23.72
C GLN A 212 24.82 13.68 24.01
N TRP A 213 23.95 12.77 23.57
CA TRP A 213 22.53 12.81 23.89
C TRP A 213 22.26 12.05 25.20
N VAL A 214 21.79 12.77 26.21
CA VAL A 214 21.59 12.28 27.58
C VAL A 214 20.20 12.60 28.12
N ASP A 215 19.84 11.99 29.25
CA ASP A 215 18.57 12.19 29.97
C ASP A 215 17.32 11.91 29.13
N ALA A 216 17.44 11.03 28.12
CA ALA A 216 16.33 10.63 27.26
C ALA A 216 15.51 9.49 27.90
N GLU A 217 14.22 9.47 27.61
CA GLU A 217 13.33 8.34 27.87
C GLU A 217 13.67 7.19 26.91
N GLU A 218 13.57 5.94 27.37
CA GLU A 218 13.88 4.75 26.55
C GLU A 218 12.66 3.83 26.41
N VAL A 219 12.37 3.46 25.16
CA VAL A 219 11.41 2.41 24.79
C VAL A 219 12.17 1.29 24.09
N MET A 220 11.84 0.03 24.39
CA MET A 220 12.50 -1.10 23.75
C MET A 220 11.77 -1.50 22.45
N ALA A 221 12.51 -1.66 21.36
CA ALA A 221 12.01 -2.19 20.10
C ALA A 221 12.39 -3.67 19.95
N MET A 222 11.42 -4.57 20.05
CA MET A 222 11.62 -6.02 19.87
C MET A 222 11.26 -6.42 18.45
N ALA A 223 12.13 -7.21 17.79
CA ALA A 223 11.88 -7.68 16.43
C ALA A 223 10.91 -8.88 16.38
N PHE A 224 10.07 -8.88 15.35
CA PHE A 224 9.27 -10.00 14.89
C PHE A 224 9.57 -10.22 13.41
N ASP A 225 9.96 -11.45 13.05
CA ASP A 225 10.30 -11.80 11.66
C ASP A 225 9.13 -12.54 11.00
N VAL A 226 8.73 -12.08 9.81
CA VAL A 226 7.78 -12.74 8.92
C VAL A 226 8.52 -13.12 7.64
N PRO A 227 8.80 -14.41 7.40
CA PRO A 227 9.48 -14.84 6.18
C PRO A 227 8.63 -14.57 4.94
N VAL A 228 9.27 -14.14 3.84
CA VAL A 228 8.61 -13.81 2.57
C VAL A 228 9.17 -14.73 1.48
N PRO A 229 8.48 -15.83 1.13
CA PRO A 229 8.97 -16.76 0.10
C PRO A 229 8.82 -16.14 -1.29
N GLY A 230 9.86 -16.24 -2.10
CA GLY A 230 9.81 -15.96 -3.54
C GLY A 230 9.26 -17.15 -4.31
N TYR A 231 8.73 -16.90 -5.50
CA TYR A 231 8.18 -17.97 -6.35
C TYR A 231 9.25 -19.01 -6.72
N GLY A 232 8.92 -20.29 -6.57
CA GLY A 232 9.82 -21.42 -6.75
C GLY A 232 10.71 -21.74 -5.52
N GLY A 233 10.47 -21.11 -4.36
CA GLY A 233 11.09 -21.46 -3.08
C GLY A 233 12.61 -21.27 -2.96
N LYS A 234 13.29 -20.74 -3.99
CA LYS A 234 14.76 -20.63 -4.01
C LYS A 234 15.31 -19.64 -2.99
N VAL A 235 14.56 -18.57 -2.73
CA VAL A 235 14.92 -17.47 -1.84
C VAL A 235 13.71 -17.14 -0.98
N VAL A 236 13.94 -17.04 0.33
CA VAL A 236 12.96 -16.53 1.29
C VAL A 236 13.57 -15.32 1.98
N ASN A 237 13.05 -14.14 1.66
CA ASN A 237 13.45 -12.88 2.30
C ASN A 237 12.73 -12.71 3.65
N ASN A 238 12.94 -11.56 4.29
CA ASN A 238 12.38 -11.30 5.62
C ASN A 238 11.69 -9.94 5.69
N LEU A 239 10.46 -9.92 6.19
CA LEU A 239 9.81 -8.72 6.70
C LEU A 239 10.01 -8.68 8.22
N ARG A 240 10.76 -7.69 8.72
CA ARG A 240 10.98 -7.46 10.14
C ARG A 240 10.10 -6.33 10.64
N LEU A 241 9.33 -6.63 11.69
CA LEU A 241 8.38 -5.72 12.30
C LEU A 241 8.79 -5.41 13.74
N TRP A 242 8.74 -4.15 14.12
CA TRP A 242 9.10 -3.70 15.47
C TRP A 242 7.88 -3.59 16.37
N SER A 243 7.92 -4.25 17.51
CA SER A 243 6.94 -4.08 18.60
C SER A 243 7.58 -3.25 19.71
N ALA A 244 6.89 -2.20 20.14
CA ALA A 244 7.30 -1.41 21.30
C ALA A 244 7.04 -2.21 22.57
N LYS A 245 8.04 -2.25 23.45
CA LYS A 245 8.02 -2.93 24.75
C LYS A 245 8.48 -1.97 25.83
N SER A 246 7.82 -2.03 26.97
CA SER A 246 8.23 -1.26 28.15
C SER A 246 9.55 -1.77 28.72
N THR A 247 10.39 -0.87 29.20
CA THR A 247 11.57 -1.22 30.02
C THR A 247 11.17 -1.77 31.40
N ARG A 248 9.97 -1.43 31.87
CA ARG A 248 9.36 -1.91 33.11
C ARG A 248 7.91 -2.32 32.86
N GLU A 249 7.59 -3.60 32.99
CA GLU A 249 6.24 -4.08 32.67
C GLU A 249 5.19 -3.75 33.75
N PHE A 250 5.61 -3.59 35.01
CA PHE A 250 4.68 -3.48 36.14
C PHE A 250 5.34 -2.88 37.40
N ASP A 251 4.66 -1.95 38.06
CA ASP A 251 5.09 -1.42 39.36
C ASP A 251 4.23 -1.99 40.51
N LEU A 252 4.84 -2.93 41.25
CA LEU A 252 4.24 -3.59 42.42
C LEU A 252 3.86 -2.63 43.54
N LYS A 253 4.55 -1.49 43.69
CA LYS A 253 4.27 -0.52 44.76
C LYS A 253 2.92 0.15 44.52
N TYR A 254 2.66 0.61 43.29
CA TYR A 254 1.36 1.20 42.94
C TYR A 254 0.24 0.16 43.00
N PHE A 255 0.49 -1.07 42.55
CA PHE A 255 -0.50 -2.14 42.60
C PHE A 255 -0.90 -2.50 44.04
N ASN A 256 0.08 -2.69 44.92
CA ASN A 256 -0.17 -3.00 46.33
C ASN A 256 -0.83 -1.84 47.09
N ALA A 257 -0.71 -0.60 46.58
CA ALA A 257 -1.42 0.57 47.08
C ALA A 257 -2.84 0.72 46.50
N GLY A 258 -3.33 -0.25 45.71
CA GLY A 258 -4.64 -0.20 45.05
C GLY A 258 -4.72 0.72 43.83
N ASN A 259 -3.59 1.29 43.38
CA ASN A 259 -3.53 2.18 42.23
C ASN A 259 -3.15 1.42 40.97
N TYR A 260 -4.10 0.65 40.44
CA TYR A 260 -3.87 -0.29 39.34
C TYR A 260 -3.54 0.39 38.00
N ILE A 261 -4.06 1.59 37.75
CA ILE A 261 -3.79 2.33 36.50
C ILE A 261 -2.32 2.79 36.47
N GLU A 262 -1.84 3.38 37.57
CA GLU A 262 -0.45 3.83 37.69
C GLU A 262 0.54 2.66 37.64
N ALA A 263 0.16 1.48 38.16
CA ALA A 263 1.00 0.28 38.12
C ALA A 263 1.36 -0.19 36.70
N VAL A 264 0.60 0.23 35.68
CA VAL A 264 0.79 -0.17 34.27
C VAL A 264 0.94 1.03 33.31
N ARG A 265 1.00 2.26 33.83
CA ARG A 265 1.01 3.48 33.00
C ARG A 265 2.19 3.52 32.03
N ASP A 266 3.40 3.36 32.55
CA ASP A 266 4.64 3.43 31.76
C ASP A 266 4.64 2.38 30.63
N LYS A 267 4.04 1.21 30.90
CA LYS A 267 3.83 0.17 29.91
C LYS A 267 2.88 0.61 28.80
N ASN A 268 1.71 1.15 29.16
CA ASN A 268 0.73 1.60 28.18
C ASN A 268 1.26 2.75 27.30
N GLU A 269 1.97 3.72 27.88
CA GLU A 269 2.55 4.83 27.13
C GLU A 269 3.61 4.34 26.13
N SER A 270 4.53 3.47 26.57
CA SER A 270 5.59 2.92 25.72
C SER A 270 5.04 2.06 24.58
N GLU A 271 4.07 1.18 24.87
CA GLU A 271 3.50 0.26 23.86
C GLU A 271 2.60 0.96 22.84
N THR A 272 2.14 2.19 23.11
CA THR A 272 1.25 2.95 22.21
C THR A 272 1.86 3.15 20.82
N LEU A 273 3.20 3.21 20.73
CA LEU A 273 3.94 3.38 19.46
C LEU A 273 3.67 2.27 18.44
N SER A 274 3.30 1.05 18.87
CA SER A 274 2.98 -0.06 17.98
C SER A 274 1.52 -0.51 18.06
N LYS A 275 0.59 0.35 18.51
CA LYS A 275 -0.83 -0.02 18.59
C LYS A 275 -1.57 0.15 17.26
N VAL A 276 -1.58 1.37 16.72
CA VAL A 276 -2.42 1.76 15.58
C VAL A 276 -1.57 2.42 14.49
N LEU A 277 -1.89 2.12 13.24
CA LEU A 277 -1.33 2.74 12.03
C LEU A 277 -2.03 4.08 11.77
N TYR A 278 -1.25 5.13 11.53
CA TYR A 278 -1.74 6.49 11.28
C TYR A 278 -2.73 6.98 12.36
N PRO A 279 -2.29 7.12 13.62
CA PRO A 279 -3.13 7.71 14.66
C PRO A 279 -3.57 9.12 14.24
N SER A 280 -4.76 9.52 14.66
CA SER A 280 -5.29 10.86 14.36
C SER A 280 -4.33 11.95 14.84
N ASP A 281 -3.89 12.81 13.93
CA ASP A 281 -2.96 13.92 14.16
C ASP A 281 -3.69 15.28 14.25
N MET A 282 -5.00 15.25 14.46
CA MET A 282 -5.81 16.46 14.70
C MET A 282 -5.44 17.18 16.01
N THR A 283 -4.82 16.45 16.95
CA THR A 283 -4.35 16.99 18.24
C THR A 283 -2.82 17.00 18.28
N ASP A 284 -2.23 17.87 19.09
CA ASP A 284 -0.76 17.94 19.22
C ASP A 284 -0.16 16.65 19.81
N ARG A 285 -0.89 15.95 20.69
CA ARG A 285 -0.49 14.63 21.18
C ARG A 285 -0.48 13.58 20.06
N GLY A 286 -1.44 13.65 19.15
CA GLY A 286 -1.51 12.78 17.97
C GLY A 286 -0.35 13.01 17.00
N LYS A 287 -0.02 14.28 16.73
CA LYS A 287 1.16 14.67 15.93
C LYS A 287 2.45 14.16 16.56
N GLU A 288 2.63 14.36 17.87
CA GLU A 288 3.80 13.87 18.58
C GLU A 288 3.89 12.34 18.55
N LEU A 289 2.77 11.63 18.72
CA LEU A 289 2.75 10.16 18.62
C LEU A 289 3.19 9.69 17.22
N ARG A 290 2.62 10.25 16.16
CA ARG A 290 3.00 9.92 14.77
C ARG A 290 4.50 10.14 14.52
N PHE A 291 5.03 11.29 14.96
CA PHE A 291 6.45 11.61 14.84
C PHE A 291 7.33 10.62 15.65
N LYS A 292 6.91 10.25 16.86
CA LYS A 292 7.60 9.24 17.66
C LYS A 292 7.55 7.84 17.02
N GLN A 293 6.43 7.47 16.38
CA GLN A 293 6.32 6.20 15.65
C GLN A 293 7.31 6.13 14.48
N GLU A 294 7.40 7.20 13.68
CA GLU A 294 8.34 7.31 12.56
C GLU A 294 9.78 7.13 13.04
N TYR A 295 10.17 7.86 14.10
CA TYR A 295 11.50 7.70 14.66
C TYR A 295 11.74 6.32 15.28
N PHE A 296 10.74 5.75 15.97
CA PHE A 296 10.85 4.47 16.66
C PHE A 296 11.32 3.35 15.73
N PHE A 297 10.64 3.18 14.59
CA PHE A 297 11.00 2.11 13.68
C PHE A 297 12.29 2.43 12.91
N VAL A 298 12.56 3.71 12.62
CA VAL A 298 13.82 4.14 12.00
C VAL A 298 15.01 3.80 12.89
N ALA A 299 14.99 4.23 14.15
CA ALA A 299 16.08 4.00 15.10
C ALA A 299 16.35 2.50 15.32
N ALA A 300 15.30 1.70 15.50
CA ALA A 300 15.44 0.26 15.66
C ALA A 300 16.01 -0.41 14.39
N SER A 301 15.56 0.02 13.21
CA SER A 301 16.03 -0.52 11.93
C SER A 301 17.49 -0.19 11.66
N ILE A 302 17.91 1.05 11.92
CA ILE A 302 19.31 1.47 11.73
C ILE A 302 20.22 0.70 12.68
N GLN A 303 19.84 0.54 13.95
CA GLN A 303 20.61 -0.28 14.89
C GLN A 303 20.76 -1.74 14.39
N ASP A 304 19.69 -2.37 13.87
CA ASP A 304 19.82 -3.74 13.34
C ASP A 304 20.68 -3.81 12.07
N ILE A 305 20.52 -2.85 11.15
CA ILE A 305 21.31 -2.78 9.90
C ILE A 305 22.80 -2.67 10.22
N LEU A 306 23.17 -1.73 11.09
CA LEU A 306 24.56 -1.50 11.48
C LEU A 306 25.12 -2.66 12.32
N GLY A 307 24.33 -3.19 13.26
CA GLY A 307 24.69 -4.38 14.03
C GLY A 307 24.94 -5.60 13.13
N ARG A 308 24.16 -5.74 12.05
CA ARG A 308 24.31 -6.80 11.06
C ARG A 308 25.56 -6.62 10.19
N PHE A 309 25.84 -5.40 9.74
CA PHE A 309 27.07 -5.06 9.02
C PHE A 309 28.31 -5.39 9.86
N ARG A 310 28.29 -5.01 11.14
CA ARG A 310 29.38 -5.21 12.11
C ARG A 310 29.69 -6.67 12.47
N LYS A 311 28.81 -7.62 12.13
CA LYS A 311 29.10 -9.05 12.28
C LYS A 311 30.20 -9.54 11.34
N SER A 312 30.33 -8.90 10.17
CA SER A 312 31.28 -9.31 9.12
C SER A 312 32.28 -8.22 8.73
N HIS A 313 32.02 -6.95 9.06
CA HIS A 313 32.84 -5.82 8.63
C HIS A 313 33.23 -4.91 9.78
N SER A 314 34.46 -4.42 9.75
CA SER A 314 34.95 -3.43 10.72
C SER A 314 35.09 -2.01 10.16
N ASP A 315 35.23 -1.86 8.84
CA ASP A 315 35.40 -0.56 8.19
C ASP A 315 34.07 -0.01 7.67
N TRP A 316 33.65 1.13 8.22
CA TRP A 316 32.42 1.83 7.83
C TRP A 316 32.45 2.38 6.40
N SER A 317 33.62 2.53 5.78
CA SER A 317 33.71 3.00 4.39
C SER A 317 33.04 2.04 3.39
N LEU A 318 32.98 0.74 3.75
CA LEU A 318 32.33 -0.32 2.98
C LEU A 318 30.81 -0.38 3.15
N LEU A 319 30.24 0.40 4.08
CA LEU A 319 28.81 0.34 4.38
C LEU A 319 27.95 0.56 3.12
N PRO A 320 28.20 1.57 2.27
CA PRO A 320 27.38 1.80 1.07
C PRO A 320 27.50 0.70 0.00
N ASP A 321 28.59 -0.07 0.03
CA ASP A 321 28.80 -1.19 -0.90
C ASP A 321 28.09 -2.46 -0.42
N LYS A 322 27.70 -2.52 0.86
CA LYS A 322 27.03 -3.68 1.49
C LYS A 322 25.59 -3.40 1.90
N VAL A 323 25.18 -2.14 1.97
CA VAL A 323 23.88 -1.70 2.47
C VAL A 323 23.27 -0.68 1.50
N ALA A 324 22.04 -0.94 1.04
CA ALA A 324 21.18 0.03 0.38
C ALA A 324 19.90 0.19 1.22
N ILE A 325 19.50 1.43 1.52
CA ILE A 325 18.33 1.75 2.33
C ILE A 325 17.36 2.56 1.45
N GLN A 326 16.18 1.98 1.18
CA GLN A 326 15.12 2.64 0.45
C GLN A 326 14.13 3.30 1.42
N LEU A 327 13.96 4.60 1.27
CA LEU A 327 13.00 5.43 1.99
C LEU A 327 11.70 5.44 1.19
N ASN A 328 10.70 4.69 1.65
CA ASN A 328 9.38 4.63 1.01
C ASN A 328 8.51 5.79 1.51
N ASP A 329 8.43 6.85 0.73
CA ASP A 329 7.82 8.15 1.09
C ASP A 329 8.57 8.88 2.22
N THR A 330 8.02 9.97 2.75
CA THR A 330 8.69 10.83 3.74
C THR A 330 8.76 10.25 5.16
N HIS A 331 7.92 9.28 5.51
CA HIS A 331 7.88 8.71 6.87
C HIS A 331 9.24 8.20 7.39
N PRO A 332 10.06 7.45 6.60
CA PRO A 332 11.41 7.06 7.01
C PRO A 332 12.49 8.14 6.78
N ALA A 333 12.18 9.40 6.43
CA ALA A 333 13.19 10.41 6.12
C ALA A 333 14.18 10.67 7.28
N LEU A 334 13.77 10.42 8.53
CA LEU A 334 14.65 10.47 9.70
C LEU A 334 15.82 9.49 9.66
N VAL A 335 15.81 8.48 8.79
CA VAL A 335 16.97 7.60 8.54
C VAL A 335 18.23 8.40 8.26
N VAL A 336 18.10 9.49 7.50
CA VAL A 336 19.22 10.36 7.15
C VAL A 336 19.86 10.94 8.41
N ALA A 337 19.05 11.53 9.29
CA ALA A 337 19.54 12.14 10.53
C ALA A 337 20.02 11.09 11.55
N GLU A 338 19.34 9.95 11.65
CA GLU A 338 19.70 8.89 12.60
C GLU A 338 20.99 8.16 12.19
N LEU A 339 21.18 7.88 10.90
CA LEU A 339 22.42 7.28 10.42
C LEU A 339 23.61 8.22 10.64
N MET A 340 23.42 9.53 10.40
CA MET A 340 24.41 10.54 10.77
C MET A 340 24.71 10.52 12.27
N ARG A 341 23.68 10.51 13.12
CA ARG A 341 23.84 10.47 14.58
C ARG A 341 24.67 9.28 15.03
N VAL A 342 24.32 8.06 14.60
CA VAL A 342 25.01 6.85 15.03
C VAL A 342 26.46 6.85 14.54
N LEU A 343 26.70 7.21 13.27
CA LEU A 343 28.05 7.25 12.71
C LEU A 343 28.95 8.27 13.43
N VAL A 344 28.43 9.48 13.69
CA VAL A 344 29.21 10.58 14.28
C VAL A 344 29.35 10.42 15.79
N ASP A 345 28.25 10.19 16.51
CA ASP A 345 28.23 10.24 17.97
C ASP A 345 28.72 8.92 18.59
N GLU A 346 28.32 7.77 18.03
CA GLU A 346 28.64 6.45 18.61
C GLU A 346 29.86 5.80 17.98
N HIS A 347 30.04 5.95 16.67
CA HIS A 347 31.18 5.39 15.94
C HIS A 347 32.30 6.39 15.66
N GLN A 348 32.13 7.64 16.10
CA GLN A 348 33.14 8.69 16.06
C GLN A 348 33.69 8.98 14.64
N ILE A 349 32.88 8.71 13.61
CA ILE A 349 33.20 9.01 12.22
C ILE A 349 33.13 10.52 12.02
N GLU A 350 34.10 11.06 11.28
CA GLU A 350 34.13 12.47 10.92
C GLU A 350 32.87 12.84 10.12
N TRP A 351 32.35 14.04 10.36
CA TRP A 351 31.06 14.51 9.86
C TRP A 351 30.93 14.40 8.33
N SER A 352 31.91 14.91 7.57
CA SER A 352 31.90 14.86 6.11
C SER A 352 31.89 13.41 5.60
N LYS A 353 32.71 12.54 6.19
CA LYS A 353 32.73 11.11 5.86
C LYS A 353 31.41 10.40 6.20
N ALA A 354 30.81 10.70 7.36
CA ALA A 354 29.51 10.17 7.74
C ALA A 354 28.40 10.63 6.79
N GLY A 355 28.47 11.89 6.33
CA GLY A 355 27.56 12.47 5.33
C GLY A 355 27.63 11.75 3.99
N ASP A 356 28.84 11.47 3.49
CA ASP A 356 29.05 10.69 2.26
C ASP A 356 28.49 9.27 2.38
N ILE A 357 28.83 8.56 3.47
CA ILE A 357 28.33 7.21 3.73
C ILE A 357 26.80 7.20 3.77
N THR A 358 26.19 8.11 4.54
CA THR A 358 24.74 8.24 4.67
C THR A 358 24.08 8.46 3.30
N ARG A 359 24.61 9.40 2.51
CA ARG A 359 24.10 9.71 1.18
C ARG A 359 24.16 8.52 0.24
N ARG A 360 25.29 7.80 0.22
CA ARG A 360 25.46 6.62 -0.66
C ARG A 360 24.66 5.41 -0.21
N CYS A 361 24.30 5.31 1.07
CA CYS A 361 23.38 4.28 1.57
C CYS A 361 21.91 4.55 1.23
N CYS A 362 21.47 5.82 1.22
CA CYS A 362 20.04 6.17 1.17
C CYS A 362 19.54 6.51 -0.24
N ALA A 363 18.36 6.02 -0.59
CA ALA A 363 17.58 6.40 -1.78
C ALA A 363 16.12 6.69 -1.40
N TYR A 364 15.48 7.64 -2.06
CA TYR A 364 14.13 8.13 -1.70
C TYR A 364 13.11 7.94 -2.83
N THR A 365 12.00 7.27 -2.54
CA THR A 365 10.84 7.18 -3.44
C THR A 365 9.75 8.15 -2.97
N ASN A 366 9.31 9.04 -3.85
CA ASN A 366 8.19 9.93 -3.59
C ASN A 366 6.88 9.39 -4.21
N HIS A 367 5.79 9.49 -3.46
CA HIS A 367 4.47 8.97 -3.85
C HIS A 367 3.38 10.04 -3.95
N THR A 368 3.72 11.32 -3.83
CA THR A 368 2.74 12.41 -3.83
C THR A 368 3.28 13.68 -4.49
N LEU A 369 2.42 14.32 -5.28
CA LEU A 369 2.64 15.66 -5.85
C LEU A 369 1.97 16.77 -5.03
N LEU A 370 1.07 16.41 -4.12
CA LEU A 370 0.32 17.37 -3.31
C LEU A 370 1.27 17.97 -2.26
N PRO A 371 1.56 19.29 -2.30
CA PRO A 371 2.47 19.91 -1.34
C PRO A 371 2.03 19.73 0.11
N GLU A 372 0.73 19.71 0.38
CA GLU A 372 0.13 19.48 1.69
C GLU A 372 0.36 18.05 2.22
N ALA A 373 0.65 17.10 1.34
CA ALA A 373 0.98 15.72 1.71
C ALA A 373 2.48 15.49 1.91
N LEU A 374 3.34 16.45 1.58
CA LEU A 374 4.77 16.39 1.90
C LEU A 374 4.97 16.75 3.36
N GLU A 375 5.38 15.77 4.16
CA GLU A 375 5.43 15.92 5.62
C GLU A 375 6.37 17.05 6.06
N THR A 376 5.86 17.88 6.96
CA THR A 376 6.64 18.89 7.68
C THR A 376 6.31 18.82 9.16
N TRP A 377 7.32 19.01 10.00
CA TRP A 377 7.16 18.96 11.45
C TRP A 377 7.61 20.28 12.09
N PRO A 378 6.91 20.79 13.11
CA PRO A 378 7.36 21.96 13.86
C PRO A 378 8.76 21.76 14.44
N VAL A 379 9.59 22.81 14.41
CA VAL A 379 10.93 22.79 15.03
C VAL A 379 10.83 22.56 16.54
N ASP A 380 9.82 23.10 17.22
CA ASP A 380 9.62 22.88 18.66
C ASP A 380 9.38 21.41 18.99
N LEU A 381 8.65 20.68 18.14
CA LEU A 381 8.41 19.25 18.30
C LEU A 381 9.72 18.48 18.15
N PHE A 382 10.52 18.80 17.14
CA PHE A 382 11.87 18.26 16.97
C PHE A 382 12.75 18.53 18.19
N GLN A 383 12.76 19.76 18.70
CA GLN A 383 13.57 20.14 19.85
C GLN A 383 13.16 19.37 21.11
N ARG A 384 11.86 19.18 21.34
CA ARG A 384 11.35 18.44 22.49
C ARG A 384 11.57 16.94 22.40
N VAL A 385 11.42 16.35 21.21
CA VAL A 385 11.40 14.88 21.05
C VAL A 385 12.74 14.33 20.57
N LEU A 386 13.43 15.01 19.66
CA LEU A 386 14.68 14.58 19.01
C LEU A 386 15.71 15.73 18.95
N PRO A 387 16.16 16.27 20.10
CA PRO A 387 17.01 17.45 20.14
C PRO A 387 18.32 17.27 19.38
N ARG A 388 18.92 16.07 19.44
CA ARG A 388 20.17 15.78 18.71
C ARG A 388 19.96 15.75 17.19
N HIS A 389 18.86 15.17 16.72
CA HIS A 389 18.55 15.11 15.30
C HIS A 389 18.27 16.49 14.74
N LEU A 390 17.67 17.39 15.52
CA LEU A 390 17.48 18.78 15.12
C LEU A 390 18.83 19.49 14.87
N GLU A 391 19.83 19.32 15.74
CA GLU A 391 21.18 19.85 15.50
C GLU A 391 21.81 19.31 14.22
N ILE A 392 21.66 18.01 13.97
CA ILE A 392 22.14 17.35 12.75
C ILE A 392 21.45 17.95 11.52
N VAL A 393 20.13 18.10 11.56
CA VAL A 393 19.34 18.73 10.48
C VAL A 393 19.80 20.17 10.24
N TYR A 394 20.04 20.95 11.28
CA TYR A 394 20.56 22.32 11.13
C TYR A 394 21.95 22.36 10.51
N GLN A 395 22.86 21.49 10.94
CA GLN A 395 24.20 21.44 10.37
C GLN A 395 24.17 20.98 8.90
N MET A 396 23.37 19.96 8.58
CA MET A 396 23.14 19.54 7.19
C MET A 396 22.55 20.67 6.34
N ASN A 397 21.58 21.42 6.88
CA ASN A 397 21.00 22.56 6.19
C ASN A 397 22.04 23.64 5.90
N HIS A 398 22.85 23.98 6.91
CA HIS A 398 23.90 24.98 6.79
C HIS A 398 24.89 24.61 5.68
N GLU A 399 25.45 23.40 5.70
CA GLU A 399 26.43 22.95 4.71
C GLU A 399 25.84 22.87 3.30
N PHE A 400 24.60 22.38 3.17
CA PHE A 400 23.90 22.35 1.90
C PHE A 400 23.71 23.78 1.33
N LEU A 401 23.21 24.71 2.15
CA LEU A 401 22.98 26.09 1.72
C LEU A 401 24.28 26.84 1.42
N GLN A 402 25.38 26.58 2.13
CA GLN A 402 26.69 27.11 1.76
C GLN A 402 27.09 26.60 0.36
N GLY A 403 26.95 25.30 0.11
CA GLY A 403 27.22 24.71 -1.21
C GLY A 403 26.33 25.27 -2.34
N VAL A 404 25.09 25.66 -2.05
CA VAL A 404 24.21 26.37 -3.00
C VAL A 404 24.69 27.80 -3.21
N ARG A 405 25.03 28.53 -2.13
CA ARG A 405 25.51 29.91 -2.18
C ARG A 405 26.78 30.07 -3.00
N TYR A 406 27.71 29.11 -2.92
CA TYR A 406 28.92 29.12 -3.74
C TYR A 406 28.64 28.93 -5.24
N ARG A 407 27.62 28.14 -5.59
CA ARG A 407 27.25 27.85 -6.99
C ARG A 407 26.30 28.90 -7.58
N HIS A 408 25.50 29.55 -6.73
CA HIS A 408 24.48 30.53 -7.10
C HIS A 408 24.59 31.79 -6.20
N PRO A 409 25.67 32.59 -6.35
CA PRO A 409 25.89 33.75 -5.52
C PRO A 409 24.79 34.81 -5.75
N GLY A 410 24.19 35.29 -4.66
CA GLY A 410 23.18 36.37 -4.69
C GLY A 410 21.72 35.91 -4.81
N ASP A 411 21.44 34.64 -5.08
CA ASP A 411 20.08 34.10 -5.17
C ASP A 411 19.54 33.67 -3.79
N SER A 412 19.14 34.65 -2.98
CA SER A 412 18.58 34.41 -1.64
C SER A 412 17.23 33.67 -1.69
N GLU A 413 16.45 33.84 -2.76
CA GLU A 413 15.17 33.16 -2.90
C GLU A 413 15.35 31.67 -3.17
N LEU A 414 16.34 31.28 -3.98
CA LEU A 414 16.70 29.88 -4.15
C LEU A 414 17.07 29.24 -2.80
N LEU A 415 17.92 29.88 -2.01
CA LEU A 415 18.30 29.39 -0.67
C LEU A 415 17.07 29.15 0.22
N ARG A 416 16.11 30.08 0.19
CA ARG A 416 14.84 29.95 0.94
C ARG A 416 14.01 28.76 0.44
N ARG A 417 13.86 28.62 -0.88
CA ARG A 417 13.07 27.53 -1.49
C ARG A 417 13.68 26.15 -1.24
N VAL A 418 15.00 25.99 -1.22
CA VAL A 418 15.65 24.67 -1.07
C VAL A 418 16.08 24.29 0.35
N SER A 419 16.01 25.21 1.32
CA SER A 419 16.36 24.95 2.73
C SER A 419 15.62 23.73 3.31
N LEU A 420 16.19 23.09 4.33
CA LEU A 420 15.51 22.07 5.15
C LEU A 420 14.51 22.70 6.12
N ILE A 421 14.68 23.99 6.42
CA ILE A 421 13.82 24.73 7.36
C ILE A 421 12.93 25.66 6.56
N ALA A 422 11.63 25.57 6.77
CA ALA A 422 10.64 26.53 6.30
C ALA A 422 10.43 27.59 7.40
N GLU A 423 10.41 28.86 7.01
CA GLU A 423 10.23 30.00 7.92
C GLU A 423 8.77 30.50 7.95
N GLU A 424 7.96 30.15 6.94
CA GLU A 424 6.57 30.58 6.80
C GLU A 424 5.63 29.74 7.69
N GLY A 425 4.76 30.41 8.46
CA GLY A 425 3.79 29.73 9.34
C GLY A 425 4.39 29.11 10.61
N GLY A 426 5.55 29.61 11.03
CA GLY A 426 6.37 29.05 12.12
C GLY A 426 7.49 28.17 11.57
N GLN A 427 8.59 28.01 12.33
CA GLN A 427 9.71 27.22 11.85
C GLN A 427 9.36 25.74 11.77
N ARG A 428 9.53 25.13 10.59
CA ARG A 428 9.22 23.71 10.33
C ARG A 428 10.34 23.02 9.58
N VAL A 429 10.59 21.76 9.91
CA VAL A 429 11.51 20.89 9.17
C VAL A 429 10.76 20.24 7.99
N ARG A 430 11.33 20.35 6.79
CA ARG A 430 10.79 19.79 5.54
C ARG A 430 11.36 18.40 5.29
N MET A 431 10.56 17.36 5.56
CA MET A 431 11.05 15.98 5.54
C MET A 431 11.38 15.48 4.13
N ALA A 432 10.61 15.90 3.13
CA ALA A 432 10.93 15.59 1.73
C ALA A 432 12.29 16.18 1.31
N HIS A 433 12.62 17.37 1.79
CA HIS A 433 13.90 18.01 1.50
C HIS A 433 15.04 17.26 2.20
N LEU A 434 14.83 16.81 3.44
CA LEU A 434 15.78 15.97 4.18
C LEU A 434 16.08 14.67 3.42
N ALA A 435 15.04 13.99 2.94
CA ALA A 435 15.17 12.78 2.15
C ALA A 435 15.88 13.04 0.81
N VAL A 436 15.52 14.11 0.09
CA VAL A 436 16.16 14.49 -1.18
C VAL A 436 17.64 14.82 -0.96
N ILE A 437 17.99 15.65 0.02
CA ILE A 437 19.39 16.05 0.27
C ILE A 437 20.23 14.85 0.75
N GLY A 438 19.68 14.06 1.67
CA GLY A 438 20.34 12.92 2.30
C GLY A 438 20.42 11.64 1.45
N SER A 439 19.90 11.64 0.23
CA SER A 439 19.92 10.46 -0.65
C SER A 439 20.82 10.63 -1.87
N HIS A 440 21.34 9.55 -2.43
CA HIS A 440 22.09 9.58 -3.70
C HIS A 440 21.17 9.56 -4.92
N LYS A 441 19.99 8.91 -4.81
CA LYS A 441 18.95 8.85 -5.84
C LYS A 441 17.58 9.18 -5.26
N VAL A 442 16.77 9.83 -6.09
CA VAL A 442 15.35 10.11 -5.83
C VAL A 442 14.56 9.56 -7.00
N ASN A 443 13.40 8.98 -6.77
CA ASN A 443 12.55 8.56 -7.87
C ASN A 443 11.06 8.81 -7.66
N GLY A 444 10.39 9.05 -8.78
CA GLY A 444 8.93 8.97 -8.88
C GLY A 444 8.48 7.56 -9.26
N VAL A 445 7.16 7.40 -9.34
CA VAL A 445 6.48 6.08 -9.38
C VAL A 445 5.67 5.83 -10.66
N ALA A 446 5.74 6.78 -11.58
CA ALA A 446 5.20 6.76 -12.95
C ALA A 446 5.96 7.82 -13.77
N ALA A 447 5.98 7.67 -15.09
CA ALA A 447 6.72 8.58 -15.96
C ALA A 447 6.22 10.03 -15.86
N ILE A 448 4.89 10.23 -15.95
CA ILE A 448 4.26 11.55 -15.82
C ILE A 448 4.50 12.14 -14.43
N HIS A 449 4.31 11.33 -13.38
CA HIS A 449 4.58 11.76 -12.01
C HIS A 449 6.01 12.24 -11.83
N THR A 450 6.98 11.49 -12.34
CA THR A 450 8.40 11.88 -12.30
C THR A 450 8.65 13.17 -13.08
N GLY A 451 8.01 13.35 -14.23
CA GLY A 451 8.05 14.58 -15.00
C GLY A 451 7.52 15.78 -14.20
N LEU A 452 6.36 15.61 -13.55
CA LEU A 452 5.75 16.63 -12.68
C LEU A 452 6.62 16.94 -11.46
N MET A 453 7.23 15.94 -10.82
CA MET A 453 8.18 16.18 -9.72
C MET A 453 9.33 17.09 -10.15
N LYS A 454 9.91 16.83 -11.34
CA LYS A 454 11.03 17.60 -11.90
C LYS A 454 10.63 19.02 -12.32
N SER A 455 9.39 19.24 -12.74
CA SER A 455 8.94 20.57 -13.20
C SER A 455 8.24 21.39 -12.11
N THR A 456 7.82 20.77 -11.00
CA THR A 456 7.07 21.41 -9.92
C THR A 456 7.78 21.30 -8.57
N ILE A 457 7.36 20.38 -7.69
CA ILE A 457 7.73 20.31 -6.27
C ILE A 457 9.24 20.16 -6.00
N PHE A 458 10.00 19.59 -6.94
CA PHE A 458 11.45 19.40 -6.82
C PHE A 458 12.23 20.04 -7.97
N SER A 459 11.67 21.03 -8.65
CA SER A 459 12.31 21.73 -9.77
C SER A 459 13.67 22.30 -9.39
N ASP A 460 13.75 23.07 -8.29
CA ASP A 460 15.03 23.63 -7.83
C ASP A 460 16.06 22.53 -7.51
N PHE A 461 15.63 21.36 -7.00
CA PHE A 461 16.55 20.24 -6.73
C PHE A 461 17.04 19.55 -8.00
N GLU A 462 16.19 19.42 -9.04
CA GLU A 462 16.62 18.91 -10.34
C GLU A 462 17.62 19.85 -11.00
N HIS A 463 17.42 21.17 -10.90
CA HIS A 463 18.39 22.16 -11.37
C HIS A 463 19.72 22.09 -10.62
N LEU A 464 19.68 21.91 -9.29
CA LEU A 464 20.88 21.81 -8.44
C LEU A 464 21.62 20.48 -8.56
N SER A 465 20.96 19.40 -8.98
CA SER A 465 21.51 18.05 -9.10
C SER A 465 20.87 17.26 -10.26
N PRO A 466 21.13 17.64 -11.52
CA PRO A 466 20.52 16.99 -12.68
C PRO A 466 20.79 15.48 -12.70
N GLY A 467 19.77 14.68 -13.03
CA GLY A 467 19.88 13.22 -13.09
C GLY A 467 19.81 12.51 -11.73
N LYS A 468 19.63 13.24 -10.63
CA LYS A 468 19.34 12.66 -9.31
C LYS A 468 17.92 12.10 -9.25
N ILE A 469 16.96 12.81 -9.84
CA ILE A 469 15.55 12.38 -9.92
C ILE A 469 15.37 11.47 -11.13
N THR A 470 14.90 10.25 -10.89
CA THR A 470 14.71 9.17 -11.89
C THR A 470 13.28 8.62 -11.82
N ASN A 471 12.89 7.79 -12.79
CA ASN A 471 11.60 7.11 -12.77
C ASN A 471 11.77 5.63 -12.43
N LYS A 472 10.85 5.09 -11.62
CA LYS A 472 10.63 3.66 -11.44
C LYS A 472 9.13 3.43 -11.43
N THR A 473 8.54 3.18 -12.59
CA THR A 473 7.09 2.93 -12.70
C THR A 473 6.72 1.76 -11.78
N ASN A 474 5.68 1.93 -10.96
CA ASN A 474 5.19 0.89 -10.08
C ASN A 474 4.81 -0.40 -10.84
N GLY A 475 4.68 -1.48 -10.08
CA GLY A 475 4.21 -2.76 -10.57
C GLY A 475 3.52 -3.56 -9.47
N VAL A 476 2.86 -4.64 -9.86
CA VAL A 476 2.17 -5.57 -8.96
C VAL A 476 2.65 -6.99 -9.21
N THR A 477 2.68 -7.81 -8.16
CA THR A 477 3.13 -9.20 -8.29
C THR A 477 2.08 -10.04 -9.02
N PRO A 478 2.42 -10.71 -10.14
CA PRO A 478 1.49 -11.62 -10.81
C PRO A 478 1.17 -12.87 -9.99
N ARG A 479 2.01 -13.25 -9.01
CA ARG A 479 1.77 -14.43 -8.16
C ARG A 479 0.50 -14.25 -7.32
N ARG A 480 0.32 -13.08 -6.72
CA ARG A 480 -0.91 -12.81 -5.96
C ARG A 480 -2.04 -12.37 -6.87
N TRP A 481 -1.79 -11.40 -7.74
CA TRP A 481 -2.87 -10.67 -8.42
C TRP A 481 -3.38 -11.33 -9.70
N LEU A 482 -2.76 -12.42 -10.17
CA LEU A 482 -3.24 -13.22 -11.29
C LEU A 482 -3.28 -14.70 -10.92
N LEU A 483 -2.14 -15.28 -10.53
CA LEU A 483 -2.02 -16.70 -10.22
C LEU A 483 -2.90 -17.13 -9.03
N ALA A 484 -2.83 -16.43 -7.89
CA ALA A 484 -3.62 -16.73 -6.71
C ALA A 484 -5.07 -16.20 -6.81
N ALA A 485 -5.24 -14.93 -7.20
CA ALA A 485 -6.55 -14.29 -7.23
C ALA A 485 -7.46 -14.85 -8.34
N ASN A 486 -6.90 -15.27 -9.47
CA ASN A 486 -7.66 -15.74 -10.62
C ASN A 486 -7.11 -17.07 -11.16
N PRO A 487 -7.24 -18.16 -10.38
CA PRO A 487 -6.70 -19.47 -10.76
C PRO A 487 -7.36 -20.02 -12.03
N ARG A 488 -8.61 -19.62 -12.31
CA ARG A 488 -9.33 -19.98 -13.54
C ARG A 488 -8.65 -19.38 -14.78
N LEU A 489 -8.39 -18.07 -14.76
CA LEU A 489 -7.69 -17.39 -15.87
C LEU A 489 -6.24 -17.88 -15.97
N SER A 490 -5.56 -18.06 -14.85
CA SER A 490 -4.18 -18.52 -14.82
C SER A 490 -4.00 -19.90 -15.44
N ARG A 491 -4.92 -20.85 -15.18
CA ARG A 491 -4.93 -22.14 -15.88
C ARG A 491 -5.14 -21.98 -17.39
N LEU A 492 -6.12 -21.16 -17.79
CA LEU A 492 -6.40 -20.91 -19.21
C LEU A 492 -5.19 -20.30 -19.94
N ILE A 493 -4.47 -19.38 -19.30
CA ILE A 493 -3.23 -18.81 -19.84
C ILE A 493 -2.15 -19.90 -19.94
N THR A 494 -1.91 -20.64 -18.85
CA THR A 494 -0.87 -21.68 -18.80
C THR A 494 -1.09 -22.78 -19.83
N GLU A 495 -2.34 -23.22 -20.06
CA GLU A 495 -2.68 -24.20 -21.10
C GLU A 495 -2.33 -23.73 -22.53
N LYS A 496 -2.28 -22.42 -22.77
CA LYS A 496 -2.01 -21.86 -24.10
C LYS A 496 -0.57 -21.46 -24.32
N ILE A 497 0.11 -20.95 -23.29
CA ILE A 497 1.45 -20.35 -23.46
C ILE A 497 2.51 -20.90 -22.49
N GLY A 498 2.18 -21.90 -21.67
CA GLY A 498 3.06 -22.44 -20.62
C GLY A 498 3.01 -21.60 -19.33
N ASP A 499 3.76 -21.98 -18.30
CA ASP A 499 3.76 -21.36 -16.97
C ASP A 499 4.83 -20.28 -16.78
N SER A 500 5.73 -20.08 -17.75
CA SER A 500 6.85 -19.14 -17.63
C SER A 500 6.42 -17.69 -17.40
N TRP A 501 5.18 -17.33 -17.75
CA TRP A 501 4.62 -15.99 -17.52
C TRP A 501 4.57 -15.58 -16.04
N ILE A 502 4.58 -16.55 -15.12
CA ILE A 502 4.49 -16.28 -13.67
C ILE A 502 5.71 -15.48 -13.17
N THR A 503 6.86 -15.65 -13.81
CA THR A 503 8.12 -14.95 -13.50
C THR A 503 8.63 -14.06 -14.63
N ASP A 504 8.02 -14.13 -15.82
CA ASP A 504 8.29 -13.27 -16.97
C ASP A 504 6.96 -12.82 -17.59
N LEU A 505 6.37 -11.77 -17.01
CA LEU A 505 5.00 -11.36 -17.36
C LEU A 505 4.87 -10.86 -18.82
N ASP A 506 5.98 -10.49 -19.48
CA ASP A 506 5.96 -10.11 -20.90
C ASP A 506 5.56 -11.27 -21.82
N GLN A 507 5.66 -12.53 -21.35
CA GLN A 507 5.16 -13.69 -22.07
C GLN A 507 3.65 -13.63 -22.35
N LEU A 508 2.88 -12.83 -21.59
CA LEU A 508 1.45 -12.61 -21.85
C LEU A 508 1.18 -12.05 -23.26
N ARG A 509 2.15 -11.37 -23.90
CA ARG A 509 2.02 -10.89 -25.29
C ARG A 509 1.68 -12.00 -26.29
N LYS A 510 2.04 -13.25 -25.99
CA LYS A 510 1.66 -14.42 -26.81
C LYS A 510 0.14 -14.60 -26.93
N LEU A 511 -0.65 -14.08 -25.99
CA LEU A 511 -2.12 -14.13 -26.00
C LEU A 511 -2.75 -13.20 -27.05
N GLU A 512 -2.03 -12.20 -27.58
CA GLU A 512 -2.58 -11.27 -28.59
C GLU A 512 -3.15 -12.01 -29.80
N LYS A 513 -2.45 -13.06 -30.27
CA LYS A 513 -2.88 -13.90 -31.39
C LYS A 513 -4.16 -14.70 -31.09
N LEU A 514 -4.50 -14.88 -29.82
CA LEU A 514 -5.67 -15.60 -29.36
C LEU A 514 -6.88 -14.68 -29.16
N ALA A 515 -6.71 -13.36 -29.18
CA ALA A 515 -7.82 -12.41 -29.08
C ALA A 515 -8.85 -12.59 -30.22
N ASP A 516 -8.38 -13.01 -31.40
CA ASP A 516 -9.24 -13.26 -32.56
C ASP A 516 -9.75 -14.72 -32.64
N ASN A 517 -9.31 -15.58 -31.72
CA ASN A 517 -9.74 -16.98 -31.66
C ASN A 517 -11.07 -17.13 -30.91
N LYS A 518 -12.13 -17.53 -31.63
CA LYS A 518 -13.49 -17.71 -31.07
C LYS A 518 -13.56 -18.65 -29.86
N ALA A 519 -12.86 -19.78 -29.91
CA ALA A 519 -12.88 -20.75 -28.81
C ALA A 519 -12.19 -20.20 -27.56
N PHE A 520 -11.09 -19.46 -27.74
CA PHE A 520 -10.39 -18.81 -26.64
C PHE A 520 -11.22 -17.67 -26.03
N ARG A 521 -11.86 -16.83 -26.85
CA ARG A 521 -12.79 -15.79 -26.38
C ARG A 521 -13.92 -16.38 -25.54
N LYS A 522 -14.54 -17.47 -26.01
CA LYS A 522 -15.58 -18.16 -25.26
C LYS A 522 -15.08 -18.64 -23.89
N ALA A 523 -13.94 -19.33 -23.85
CA ALA A 523 -13.36 -19.80 -22.59
C ALA A 523 -12.98 -18.64 -21.65
N PHE A 524 -12.47 -17.53 -22.19
CA PHE A 524 -12.14 -16.34 -21.40
C PHE A 524 -13.40 -15.69 -20.79
N ALA A 525 -14.47 -15.58 -21.56
CA ALA A 525 -15.75 -15.06 -21.08
C ALA A 525 -16.37 -15.95 -20.00
N GLU A 526 -16.28 -17.28 -20.13
CA GLU A 526 -16.72 -18.24 -19.11
C GLU A 526 -15.92 -18.07 -17.81
N VAL A 527 -14.62 -17.82 -17.89
CA VAL A 527 -13.79 -17.51 -16.72
C VAL A 527 -14.26 -16.23 -16.03
N LYS A 528 -14.50 -15.15 -16.78
CA LYS A 528 -15.00 -13.88 -16.22
C LYS A 528 -16.34 -14.08 -15.53
N ARG A 529 -17.28 -14.78 -16.18
CA ARG A 529 -18.60 -15.09 -15.61
C ARG A 529 -18.51 -15.87 -14.31
N ALA A 530 -17.68 -16.92 -14.26
CA ALA A 530 -17.49 -17.71 -13.03
C ALA A 530 -16.88 -16.88 -11.87
N ASN A 531 -16.03 -15.90 -12.18
CA ASN A 531 -15.52 -14.96 -11.19
C ASN A 531 -16.63 -14.00 -10.70
N LYS A 532 -17.49 -13.53 -11.61
CA LYS A 532 -18.68 -12.73 -11.25
C LYS A 532 -19.66 -13.50 -10.38
N ASP A 533 -19.88 -14.79 -10.64
CA ASP A 533 -20.68 -15.67 -9.78
C ASP A 533 -20.10 -15.74 -8.36
N SER A 534 -18.77 -15.84 -8.25
CA SER A 534 -18.08 -15.91 -6.96
C SER A 534 -18.24 -14.60 -6.16
N LEU A 535 -18.15 -13.45 -6.84
CA LEU A 535 -18.37 -12.15 -6.20
C LEU A 535 -19.84 -11.92 -5.85
N ALA A 536 -20.78 -12.30 -6.72
CA ALA A 536 -22.21 -12.22 -6.47
C ALA A 536 -22.63 -13.05 -5.25
N ALA A 537 -22.09 -14.28 -5.12
CA ALA A 537 -22.31 -15.11 -3.95
C ALA A 537 -21.79 -14.45 -2.65
N MET A 538 -20.63 -13.79 -2.70
CA MET A 538 -20.10 -13.04 -1.56
C MET A 538 -21.01 -11.87 -1.17
N MET A 539 -21.49 -11.09 -2.15
CA MET A 539 -22.38 -9.95 -1.90
C MET A 539 -23.75 -10.40 -1.37
N SER A 540 -24.32 -11.49 -1.89
CA SER A 540 -25.56 -12.07 -1.38
C SER A 540 -25.38 -12.54 0.07
N MET A 541 -24.34 -13.33 0.35
CA MET A 541 -24.09 -13.90 1.68
C MET A 541 -23.72 -12.84 2.74
N ARG A 542 -22.90 -11.85 2.39
CA ARG A 542 -22.38 -10.87 3.37
C ARG A 542 -23.21 -9.59 3.46
N LEU A 543 -23.83 -9.18 2.36
CA LEU A 543 -24.52 -7.88 2.25
C LEU A 543 -26.03 -8.05 2.05
N GLY A 544 -26.52 -9.26 1.79
CA GLY A 544 -27.94 -9.50 1.48
C GLY A 544 -28.38 -8.88 0.15
N VAL A 545 -27.43 -8.61 -0.76
CA VAL A 545 -27.71 -7.99 -2.06
C VAL A 545 -27.48 -8.99 -3.18
N ASP A 546 -28.58 -9.41 -3.81
CA ASP A 546 -28.54 -10.23 -5.01
C ASP A 546 -28.34 -9.36 -6.26
N VAL A 547 -27.32 -9.70 -7.05
CA VAL A 547 -26.95 -9.00 -8.28
C VAL A 547 -27.07 -9.91 -9.48
N ASP A 548 -27.26 -9.31 -10.67
CA ASP A 548 -27.30 -10.05 -11.92
C ASP A 548 -25.89 -10.23 -12.49
N VAL A 549 -25.42 -11.47 -12.60
CA VAL A 549 -24.08 -11.78 -13.14
C VAL A 549 -23.96 -11.51 -14.65
N GLU A 550 -25.06 -11.34 -15.37
CA GLU A 550 -25.05 -10.92 -16.77
C GLU A 550 -24.89 -9.39 -16.91
N SER A 551 -25.17 -8.63 -15.84
CA SER A 551 -24.96 -7.18 -15.84
C SER A 551 -23.47 -6.82 -15.92
N LEU A 552 -23.14 -5.66 -16.48
CA LEU A 552 -21.79 -5.11 -16.42
C LEU A 552 -21.40 -4.85 -14.95
N PHE A 553 -20.33 -5.49 -14.47
CA PHE A 553 -19.75 -5.19 -13.16
C PHE A 553 -18.81 -3.99 -13.26
N ASP A 554 -19.31 -2.84 -12.82
CA ASP A 554 -18.66 -1.53 -12.86
C ASP A 554 -18.06 -1.20 -11.49
N VAL A 555 -16.72 -1.20 -11.39
CA VAL A 555 -16.02 -1.32 -10.10
C VAL A 555 -15.13 -0.12 -9.80
N GLN A 556 -15.40 0.54 -8.66
CA GLN A 556 -14.55 1.58 -8.08
C GLN A 556 -14.11 1.22 -6.66
N VAL A 557 -12.98 0.52 -6.52
CA VAL A 557 -12.42 0.13 -5.21
C VAL A 557 -11.08 0.80 -4.90
N LYS A 558 -11.10 1.75 -3.95
CA LYS A 558 -9.93 2.54 -3.50
C LYS A 558 -10.30 3.34 -2.26
N ARG A 559 -9.31 3.95 -1.58
CA ARG A 559 -9.54 4.92 -0.49
C ARG A 559 -10.63 5.92 -0.89
N ILE A 560 -11.55 6.25 0.02
CA ILE A 560 -12.57 7.28 -0.25
C ILE A 560 -11.94 8.66 -0.02
N HIS A 561 -11.91 9.46 -1.08
CA HIS A 561 -11.30 10.80 -1.07
C HIS A 561 -11.90 11.64 -2.21
N GLU A 562 -12.09 12.94 -1.99
CA GLU A 562 -12.64 13.85 -2.98
C GLU A 562 -11.90 13.80 -4.35
N TYR A 563 -10.55 13.82 -4.38
CA TYR A 563 -9.79 13.72 -5.64
C TYR A 563 -9.93 12.39 -6.38
N LYS A 564 -10.33 11.31 -5.70
CA LYS A 564 -10.60 9.99 -6.31
C LYS A 564 -11.99 9.92 -6.94
N ARG A 565 -12.81 10.95 -6.72
CA ARG A 565 -14.08 11.26 -7.36
C ARG A 565 -15.08 10.11 -7.34
N GLN A 566 -15.20 9.40 -6.21
CA GLN A 566 -16.36 8.53 -5.99
C GLN A 566 -17.68 9.29 -6.13
N LEU A 567 -17.69 10.58 -5.77
CA LEU A 567 -18.85 11.46 -5.98
C LEU A 567 -19.19 11.63 -7.47
N LEU A 568 -18.21 11.66 -8.38
CA LEU A 568 -18.48 11.73 -9.83
C LEU A 568 -19.14 10.44 -10.35
N ASN A 569 -18.68 9.29 -9.88
CA ASN A 569 -19.31 8.00 -10.19
C ASN A 569 -20.76 7.96 -9.64
N VAL A 570 -20.97 8.45 -8.44
CA VAL A 570 -22.32 8.54 -7.85
C VAL A 570 -23.24 9.47 -8.64
N LEU A 571 -22.74 10.60 -9.17
CA LEU A 571 -23.52 11.45 -10.07
C LEU A 571 -23.95 10.69 -11.33
N HIS A 572 -23.06 9.87 -11.92
CA HIS A 572 -23.40 8.98 -13.03
C HIS A 572 -24.52 7.99 -12.66
N VAL A 573 -24.45 7.36 -11.48
CA VAL A 573 -25.49 6.46 -10.98
C VAL A 573 -26.85 7.15 -10.91
N VAL A 574 -26.91 8.36 -10.34
CA VAL A 574 -28.16 9.15 -10.23
C VAL A 574 -28.69 9.51 -11.62
N THR A 575 -27.83 9.94 -12.54
CA THR A 575 -28.21 10.24 -13.92
C THR A 575 -28.76 9.01 -14.64
N ARG A 576 -28.12 7.86 -14.49
CA ARG A 576 -28.60 6.59 -15.08
C ARG A 576 -29.94 6.18 -14.50
N TYR A 577 -30.10 6.27 -13.18
CA TYR A 577 -31.36 6.03 -12.48
C TYR A 577 -32.49 6.91 -13.04
N ASN A 578 -32.23 8.21 -13.21
CA ASN A 578 -33.19 9.15 -13.80
C ASN A 578 -33.55 8.78 -15.24
N ARG A 579 -32.56 8.48 -16.09
CA ARG A 579 -32.82 8.05 -17.48
C ARG A 579 -33.74 6.83 -17.55
N ILE A 580 -33.54 5.85 -16.66
CA ILE A 580 -34.39 4.64 -16.56
C ILE A 580 -35.82 5.01 -16.12
N ARG A 581 -35.95 5.84 -15.08
CA ARG A 581 -37.24 6.27 -14.52
C ARG A 581 -38.07 7.10 -15.48
N THR A 582 -37.43 8.02 -16.22
CA THR A 582 -38.12 8.93 -17.14
C THR A 582 -38.53 8.24 -18.44
N ASN A 583 -37.80 7.19 -18.85
CA ASN A 583 -38.13 6.42 -20.05
C ASN A 583 -38.09 4.90 -19.78
N PRO A 584 -39.20 4.29 -19.34
CA PRO A 584 -39.29 2.85 -19.11
C PRO A 584 -39.09 1.99 -20.37
N LEU A 585 -39.16 2.57 -21.57
CA LEU A 585 -38.86 1.88 -22.84
C LEU A 585 -37.36 1.89 -23.18
N LEU A 586 -36.55 2.61 -22.39
CA LEU A 586 -35.11 2.57 -22.52
C LEU A 586 -34.65 1.13 -22.28
N ASN A 587 -33.83 0.59 -23.19
CA ASN A 587 -33.17 -0.71 -23.04
C ASN A 587 -31.68 -0.51 -22.73
N PRO A 588 -31.34 0.01 -21.53
CA PRO A 588 -29.95 0.24 -21.16
C PRO A 588 -29.27 -1.10 -20.89
N VAL A 589 -27.93 -1.12 -20.97
CA VAL A 589 -27.16 -2.27 -20.52
C VAL A 589 -27.39 -2.46 -19.01
N PRO A 590 -27.80 -3.64 -18.53
CA PRO A 590 -27.92 -3.88 -17.10
C PRO A 590 -26.56 -3.66 -16.41
N ARG A 591 -26.53 -2.97 -15.27
CA ARG A 591 -25.28 -2.59 -14.61
C ARG A 591 -25.35 -2.80 -13.10
N THR A 592 -24.29 -3.40 -12.55
CA THR A 592 -24.05 -3.47 -11.11
C THR A 592 -22.85 -2.58 -10.79
N VAL A 593 -23.09 -1.45 -10.13
CA VAL A 593 -22.06 -0.50 -9.71
C VAL A 593 -21.58 -0.89 -8.31
N ILE A 594 -20.29 -1.21 -8.21
CA ILE A 594 -19.65 -1.75 -7.01
C ILE A 594 -18.61 -0.75 -6.53
N ILE A 595 -18.86 -0.10 -5.40
CA ILE A 595 -17.96 0.88 -4.80
C ILE A 595 -17.44 0.31 -3.48
N GLY A 596 -16.15 0.48 -3.19
CA GLY A 596 -15.58 0.01 -1.93
C GLY A 596 -14.36 0.81 -1.53
N GLY A 597 -14.17 0.98 -0.22
CA GLY A 597 -13.06 1.77 0.31
C GLY A 597 -13.30 2.28 1.71
N LYS A 598 -12.21 2.68 2.37
CA LYS A 598 -12.24 3.29 3.71
C LYS A 598 -12.04 4.80 3.61
N ALA A 599 -12.79 5.56 4.40
CA ALA A 599 -12.53 6.97 4.67
C ALA A 599 -11.61 7.11 5.89
N ALA A 600 -10.73 8.11 5.94
CA ALA A 600 -9.97 8.37 7.16
C ALA A 600 -10.92 8.77 8.30
N PRO A 601 -10.66 8.38 9.58
CA PRO A 601 -11.64 8.57 10.66
C PRO A 601 -12.07 10.03 10.87
N GLY A 602 -11.14 10.98 10.68
CA GLY A 602 -11.39 12.42 10.79
C GLY A 602 -11.89 13.10 9.52
N TYR A 603 -12.02 12.39 8.39
CA TYR A 603 -12.38 13.00 7.11
C TYR A 603 -13.90 12.97 6.89
N HIS A 604 -14.58 14.01 7.40
CA HIS A 604 -16.04 14.12 7.37
C HIS A 604 -16.64 13.99 5.96
N ILE A 605 -16.12 14.73 4.98
CA ILE A 605 -16.64 14.71 3.59
C ILE A 605 -16.53 13.31 2.98
N ALA A 606 -15.41 12.61 3.17
CA ALA A 606 -15.25 11.25 2.68
C ALA A 606 -16.26 10.28 3.34
N LYS A 607 -16.55 10.42 4.64
CA LYS A 607 -17.61 9.66 5.32
C LYS A 607 -19.01 9.99 4.78
N LEU A 608 -19.27 11.27 4.49
CA LEU A 608 -20.53 11.71 3.90
C LEU A 608 -20.73 11.14 2.49
N ILE A 609 -19.66 11.01 1.68
CA ILE A 609 -19.70 10.31 0.39
C ILE A 609 -20.07 8.83 0.57
N ILE A 610 -19.51 8.13 1.56
CA ILE A 610 -19.91 6.73 1.88
C ILE A 610 -21.40 6.67 2.22
N LYS A 611 -21.89 7.61 3.05
CA LYS A 611 -23.31 7.68 3.40
C LYS A 611 -24.19 7.91 2.18
N LEU A 612 -23.81 8.84 1.30
CA LEU A 612 -24.54 9.11 0.06
C LEU A 612 -24.61 7.86 -0.85
N ILE A 613 -23.51 7.12 -0.99
CA ILE A 613 -23.50 5.88 -1.79
C ILE A 613 -24.54 4.88 -1.26
N ASN A 614 -24.57 4.68 0.07
CA ASN A 614 -25.50 3.75 0.70
C ASN A 614 -26.96 4.22 0.61
N ASP A 615 -27.21 5.52 0.78
CA ASP A 615 -28.55 6.13 0.64
C ASP A 615 -29.09 5.97 -0.79
N ILE A 616 -28.24 6.17 -1.80
CA ILE A 616 -28.60 5.93 -3.21
C ILE A 616 -28.83 4.45 -3.46
N ALA A 617 -27.98 3.57 -2.90
CA ALA A 617 -28.17 2.13 -3.04
C ALA A 617 -29.50 1.66 -2.45
N GLU A 618 -29.91 2.20 -1.30
CA GLU A 618 -31.19 1.88 -0.67
C GLU A 618 -32.38 2.23 -1.57
N VAL A 619 -32.38 3.40 -2.21
CA VAL A 619 -33.45 3.80 -3.14
C VAL A 619 -33.40 2.99 -4.43
N VAL A 620 -32.24 2.96 -5.10
CA VAL A 620 -32.08 2.35 -6.43
C VAL A 620 -32.34 0.84 -6.39
N ASN A 621 -31.84 0.13 -5.37
CA ASN A 621 -31.96 -1.32 -5.31
C ASN A 621 -33.39 -1.77 -5.00
N ASN A 622 -34.21 -0.92 -4.38
CA ASN A 622 -35.58 -1.23 -3.97
C ASN A 622 -36.64 -0.62 -4.90
N ASP A 623 -36.26 0.12 -5.94
CA ASP A 623 -37.19 0.68 -6.92
C ASP A 623 -37.68 -0.39 -7.92
N PRO A 624 -38.99 -0.74 -7.93
CA PRO A 624 -39.53 -1.74 -8.85
C PRO A 624 -39.43 -1.34 -10.34
N GLN A 625 -39.41 -0.04 -10.66
CA GLN A 625 -39.27 0.43 -12.04
C GLN A 625 -37.85 0.23 -12.58
N VAL A 626 -36.85 0.25 -11.69
CA VAL A 626 -35.46 -0.03 -12.05
C VAL A 626 -35.22 -1.53 -12.13
N GLY A 627 -35.76 -2.29 -11.18
CA GLY A 627 -35.71 -3.75 -11.15
C GLY A 627 -34.28 -4.29 -11.16
N ARG A 628 -33.94 -5.08 -12.19
CA ARG A 628 -32.61 -5.70 -12.35
C ARG A 628 -31.65 -4.86 -13.19
N THR A 629 -32.11 -3.74 -13.71
CA THR A 629 -31.40 -2.94 -14.72
C THR A 629 -30.23 -2.15 -14.12
N LEU A 630 -30.36 -1.72 -12.87
CA LEU A 630 -29.31 -1.02 -12.13
C LEU A 630 -29.30 -1.49 -10.68
N LYS A 631 -28.13 -1.88 -10.21
CA LYS A 631 -27.86 -2.14 -8.79
C LYS A 631 -26.64 -1.35 -8.34
N VAL A 632 -26.65 -0.92 -7.09
CA VAL A 632 -25.54 -0.19 -6.45
C VAL A 632 -25.16 -0.94 -5.19
N VAL A 633 -23.88 -1.27 -5.03
CA VAL A 633 -23.38 -2.04 -3.89
C VAL A 633 -22.18 -1.33 -3.29
N PHE A 634 -22.26 -1.02 -2.00
CA PHE A 634 -21.07 -0.62 -1.24
C PHE A 634 -20.46 -1.87 -0.59
N VAL A 635 -19.21 -2.19 -0.92
CA VAL A 635 -18.47 -3.31 -0.32
C VAL A 635 -17.67 -2.80 0.88
N PRO A 636 -18.09 -3.14 2.12
CA PRO A 636 -17.42 -2.68 3.33
C PRO A 636 -16.10 -3.41 3.57
N ASN A 637 -15.26 -2.80 4.39
CA ASN A 637 -13.96 -3.32 4.84
C ASN A 637 -13.06 -3.81 3.70
N TYR A 638 -12.94 -2.99 2.65
CA TYR A 638 -12.05 -3.28 1.53
C TYR A 638 -10.61 -3.48 2.02
N ASN A 639 -10.07 -4.67 1.74
CA ASN A 639 -8.73 -5.16 2.10
C ASN A 639 -8.20 -6.08 0.98
N VAL A 640 -7.05 -6.74 1.16
CA VAL A 640 -6.48 -7.61 0.10
C VAL A 640 -7.38 -8.79 -0.19
N SER A 641 -7.94 -9.42 0.85
CA SER A 641 -8.81 -10.59 0.71
C SER A 641 -10.06 -10.28 -0.11
N THR A 642 -10.69 -9.12 0.12
CA THR A 642 -11.84 -8.66 -0.67
C THR A 642 -11.40 -8.27 -2.09
N ALA A 643 -10.23 -7.65 -2.26
CA ALA A 643 -9.69 -7.30 -3.57
C ALA A 643 -9.41 -8.52 -4.46
N GLU A 644 -8.94 -9.63 -3.88
CA GLU A 644 -8.71 -10.90 -4.59
C GLU A 644 -9.99 -11.51 -5.17
N LEU A 645 -11.18 -11.13 -4.65
CA LEU A 645 -12.48 -11.51 -5.23
C LEU A 645 -13.01 -10.46 -6.22
N VAL A 646 -12.88 -9.18 -5.88
CA VAL A 646 -13.45 -8.08 -6.69
C VAL A 646 -12.71 -7.91 -8.01
N MET A 647 -11.37 -7.92 -8.01
CA MET A 647 -10.59 -7.61 -9.21
C MET A 647 -10.77 -8.62 -10.35
N PRO A 648 -10.80 -9.95 -10.10
CA PRO A 648 -11.07 -10.94 -11.15
C PRO A 648 -12.47 -10.85 -11.76
N ALA A 649 -13.45 -10.33 -11.01
CA ALA A 649 -14.85 -10.23 -11.41
C ALA A 649 -15.20 -8.89 -12.10
N ALA A 650 -14.36 -7.87 -11.98
CA ALA A 650 -14.61 -6.57 -12.60
C ALA A 650 -14.64 -6.68 -14.13
N ASP A 651 -15.68 -6.12 -14.76
CA ASP A 651 -15.73 -5.91 -16.20
C ASP A 651 -15.17 -4.53 -16.55
N LEU A 652 -15.62 -3.50 -15.83
CA LEU A 652 -15.16 -2.12 -15.96
C LEU A 652 -14.46 -1.66 -14.67
N SER A 653 -13.33 -0.97 -14.83
CA SER A 653 -12.51 -0.42 -13.75
C SER A 653 -12.53 1.10 -13.76
N GLU A 654 -13.05 1.71 -12.69
CA GLU A 654 -13.18 3.16 -12.52
C GLU A 654 -11.88 3.79 -11.98
N GLN A 655 -11.15 4.48 -12.87
CA GLN A 655 -9.85 5.11 -12.60
C GLN A 655 -9.91 6.62 -12.83
N ILE A 656 -10.87 7.24 -12.16
CA ILE A 656 -11.37 8.58 -12.51
C ILE A 656 -10.84 9.70 -11.60
N SER A 657 -9.59 9.63 -11.13
CA SER A 657 -9.06 10.74 -10.29
C SER A 657 -8.91 12.03 -11.09
N THR A 658 -8.96 13.20 -10.46
CA THR A 658 -8.70 14.47 -11.14
C THR A 658 -7.28 14.44 -11.70
N ALA A 659 -7.08 14.77 -12.98
CA ALA A 659 -5.77 14.64 -13.60
C ALA A 659 -4.69 15.48 -12.89
N GLY A 660 -3.53 14.88 -12.66
CA GLY A 660 -2.43 15.47 -11.89
C GLY A 660 -2.46 15.18 -10.39
N THR A 661 -3.42 14.38 -9.88
CA THR A 661 -3.52 14.06 -8.45
C THR A 661 -3.08 12.63 -8.10
N GLU A 662 -3.23 11.67 -9.01
CA GLU A 662 -2.78 10.29 -8.79
C GLU A 662 -1.33 10.13 -9.27
N ALA A 663 -0.42 9.81 -8.34
CA ALA A 663 0.98 9.58 -8.67
C ALA A 663 1.20 8.35 -9.57
N SER A 664 0.36 7.34 -9.44
CA SER A 664 0.45 6.10 -10.23
C SER A 664 -0.89 5.37 -10.18
N GLY A 665 -1.17 4.68 -9.08
CA GLY A 665 -2.30 3.75 -8.97
C GLY A 665 -1.87 2.35 -9.37
N THR A 666 -2.03 1.38 -8.46
CA THR A 666 -1.76 -0.05 -8.72
C THR A 666 -3.04 -0.89 -8.77
N GLY A 667 -4.20 -0.30 -8.43
CA GLY A 667 -5.50 -0.96 -8.55
C GLY A 667 -5.92 -1.18 -10.00
N ASN A 668 -5.65 -0.20 -10.86
CA ASN A 668 -5.86 -0.29 -12.32
C ASN A 668 -5.03 -1.41 -12.95
N MET A 669 -3.75 -1.53 -12.57
CA MET A 669 -2.87 -2.59 -13.06
C MET A 669 -3.44 -3.98 -12.77
N LYS A 670 -3.94 -4.20 -11.54
CA LYS A 670 -4.52 -5.49 -11.13
C LYS A 670 -5.81 -5.82 -11.88
N MET A 671 -6.70 -4.83 -12.04
CA MET A 671 -7.97 -5.04 -12.74
C MET A 671 -7.76 -5.26 -14.24
N SER A 672 -6.88 -4.49 -14.90
CA SER A 672 -6.54 -4.69 -16.31
C SER A 672 -5.81 -6.03 -16.54
N MET A 673 -4.91 -6.44 -15.62
CA MET A 673 -4.27 -7.77 -15.64
C MET A 673 -5.28 -8.93 -15.49
N ASN A 674 -6.48 -8.66 -14.97
CA ASN A 674 -7.60 -9.60 -14.86
C ASN A 674 -8.68 -9.39 -15.94
N GLY A 675 -8.39 -8.61 -16.97
CA GLY A 675 -9.27 -8.41 -18.13
C GLY A 675 -10.42 -7.44 -17.90
N ALA A 676 -10.35 -6.58 -16.88
CA ALA A 676 -11.27 -5.44 -16.79
C ALA A 676 -10.82 -4.32 -17.74
N LEU A 677 -11.75 -3.74 -18.50
CA LEU A 677 -11.48 -2.54 -19.28
C LEU A 677 -11.47 -1.32 -18.35
N THR A 678 -10.66 -0.32 -18.66
CA THR A 678 -10.53 0.87 -17.81
C THR A 678 -11.32 2.04 -18.39
N ILE A 679 -12.15 2.66 -17.57
CA ILE A 679 -12.64 4.03 -17.77
C ILE A 679 -11.85 4.95 -16.83
N GLY A 680 -11.24 6.00 -17.38
CA GLY A 680 -10.28 6.77 -16.59
C GLY A 680 -9.86 8.08 -17.20
N THR A 681 -9.20 8.89 -16.37
CA THR A 681 -8.58 10.15 -16.79
C THR A 681 -7.17 9.95 -17.31
N TRP A 682 -6.65 10.98 -17.96
CA TRP A 682 -5.24 11.14 -18.35
C TRP A 682 -4.33 11.39 -17.13
N ASP A 683 -4.32 10.43 -16.20
CA ASP A 683 -3.64 10.55 -14.90
C ASP A 683 -2.92 9.27 -14.47
N GLY A 684 -1.87 9.43 -13.68
CA GLY A 684 -1.09 8.34 -13.10
C GLY A 684 -0.74 7.23 -14.10
N ALA A 685 -0.95 5.98 -13.69
CA ALA A 685 -0.67 4.79 -14.48
C ALA A 685 -1.70 4.52 -15.59
N ASN A 686 -2.81 5.27 -15.68
CA ASN A 686 -3.74 5.09 -16.80
C ASN A 686 -3.08 5.44 -18.13
N VAL A 687 -2.18 6.44 -18.14
CA VAL A 687 -1.46 6.82 -19.36
C VAL A 687 -0.51 5.72 -19.80
N GLU A 688 0.28 5.17 -18.88
CA GLU A 688 1.18 4.07 -19.21
C GLU A 688 0.41 2.79 -19.59
N ILE A 689 -0.76 2.53 -18.99
CA ILE A 689 -1.61 1.41 -19.40
C ILE A 689 -2.12 1.66 -20.82
N CYS A 690 -2.57 2.87 -21.15
CA CYS A 690 -3.02 3.23 -22.50
C CYS A 690 -1.91 3.03 -23.55
N GLU A 691 -0.67 3.44 -23.24
CA GLU A 691 0.50 3.20 -24.09
C GLU A 691 0.72 1.71 -24.38
N GLU A 692 0.51 0.84 -23.39
CA GLU A 692 0.73 -0.60 -23.53
C GLU A 692 -0.45 -1.31 -24.21
N VAL A 693 -1.68 -1.05 -23.75
CA VAL A 693 -2.89 -1.78 -24.17
C VAL A 693 -3.49 -1.21 -25.44
N GLY A 694 -3.23 0.05 -25.79
CA GLY A 694 -3.82 0.79 -26.91
C GLY A 694 -5.08 1.56 -26.50
N GLU A 695 -5.19 2.80 -26.94
CA GLU A 695 -6.32 3.71 -26.64
C GLU A 695 -7.67 3.10 -27.05
N GLU A 696 -7.70 2.31 -28.11
CA GLU A 696 -8.90 1.63 -28.58
C GLU A 696 -9.45 0.60 -27.57
N ASN A 697 -8.65 0.18 -26.59
CA ASN A 697 -9.01 -0.81 -25.56
C ASN A 697 -9.26 -0.18 -24.18
N MET A 698 -9.41 1.15 -24.12
CA MET A 698 -9.74 1.92 -22.92
C MET A 698 -10.82 2.98 -23.21
N PHE A 699 -11.43 3.51 -22.14
CA PHE A 699 -12.41 4.59 -22.20
C PHE A 699 -11.86 5.82 -21.50
N LEU A 700 -10.89 6.50 -22.13
CA LEU A 700 -10.32 7.73 -21.59
C LEU A 700 -11.26 8.93 -21.75
N PHE A 701 -11.27 9.82 -20.76
CA PHE A 701 -12.05 11.06 -20.76
C PHE A 701 -11.42 12.16 -19.88
N GLY A 702 -12.02 13.35 -19.95
CA GLY A 702 -11.77 14.43 -19.01
C GLY A 702 -10.54 15.27 -19.35
N LEU A 703 -10.32 16.28 -18.53
CA LEU A 703 -9.18 17.20 -18.65
C LEU A 703 -7.84 16.49 -18.39
N THR A 704 -6.81 16.92 -19.09
CA THR A 704 -5.41 16.60 -18.80
C THR A 704 -4.89 17.40 -17.60
N ALA A 705 -3.78 16.98 -16.99
CA ALA A 705 -3.19 17.69 -15.84
C ALA A 705 -2.86 19.17 -16.15
N GLN A 706 -2.40 19.46 -17.38
CA GLN A 706 -2.13 20.83 -17.82
C GLN A 706 -3.42 21.65 -17.95
N GLU A 707 -4.50 21.06 -18.47
CA GLU A 707 -5.80 21.72 -18.58
C GLU A 707 -6.43 21.94 -17.21
N VAL A 708 -6.28 21.01 -16.26
CA VAL A 708 -6.68 21.19 -14.86
C VAL A 708 -5.96 22.40 -14.24
N ALA A 709 -4.64 22.47 -14.39
CA ALA A 709 -3.86 23.60 -13.88
C ALA A 709 -4.30 24.94 -14.50
N ARG A 710 -4.51 24.96 -15.82
CA ARG A 710 -5.01 26.14 -16.53
C ARG A 710 -6.41 26.54 -16.07
N ARG A 711 -7.33 25.59 -15.95
CA ARG A 711 -8.71 25.82 -15.52
C ARG A 711 -8.78 26.41 -14.11
N ARG A 712 -7.88 25.98 -13.22
CA ARG A 712 -7.73 26.55 -11.87
C ARG A 712 -7.20 27.98 -11.91
N MET A 713 -6.22 28.28 -12.76
CA MET A 713 -5.70 29.65 -12.92
C MET A 713 -6.73 30.61 -13.52
N ASP A 714 -7.51 30.14 -14.50
CA ASP A 714 -8.51 30.96 -15.20
C ASP A 714 -9.77 31.22 -14.34
N GLY A 715 -9.94 30.51 -13.22
CA GLY A 715 -11.13 30.57 -12.36
C GLY A 715 -12.27 29.71 -12.89
N HIS A 716 -12.44 28.50 -12.35
CA HIS A 716 -13.54 27.62 -12.75
C HIS A 716 -14.88 28.10 -12.20
N ASP A 717 -15.80 28.47 -13.09
CA ASP A 717 -17.20 28.74 -12.73
C ASP A 717 -18.02 27.44 -12.72
N ALA A 718 -18.15 26.86 -11.53
CA ALA A 718 -18.90 25.63 -11.32
C ALA A 718 -20.42 25.82 -11.51
N GLN A 719 -20.97 27.00 -11.18
CA GLN A 719 -22.40 27.28 -11.35
C GLN A 719 -22.78 27.35 -12.83
N ALA A 720 -21.95 28.01 -13.64
CA ALA A 720 -22.14 28.03 -15.09
C ALA A 720 -22.02 26.62 -15.69
N ALA A 721 -21.10 25.79 -15.22
CA ALA A 721 -20.96 24.41 -15.66
C ALA A 721 -22.21 23.56 -15.35
N VAL A 722 -22.78 23.71 -14.15
CA VAL A 722 -24.03 23.05 -13.76
C VAL A 722 -25.22 23.56 -14.59
N ALA A 723 -25.35 24.89 -14.76
CA ALA A 723 -26.44 25.47 -15.54
C ALA A 723 -26.42 25.05 -17.02
N ALA A 724 -25.23 24.79 -17.57
CA ALA A 724 -25.07 24.31 -18.94
C ALA A 724 -25.44 22.83 -19.13
N ASN A 725 -25.61 22.05 -18.04
CA ASN A 725 -25.91 20.62 -18.10
C ASN A 725 -27.16 20.27 -17.28
N PRO A 726 -28.33 20.15 -17.92
CA PRO A 726 -29.60 19.85 -17.23
C PRO A 726 -29.60 18.51 -16.47
N GLU A 727 -28.91 17.48 -16.97
CA GLU A 727 -28.84 16.18 -16.27
C GLU A 727 -28.01 16.28 -14.98
N LEU A 728 -26.90 17.04 -15.01
CA LEU A 728 -26.11 17.34 -13.82
C LEU A 728 -26.92 18.15 -12.80
N ALA A 729 -27.58 19.22 -13.26
CA ALA A 729 -28.41 20.06 -12.40
C ALA A 729 -29.51 19.23 -11.72
N HIS A 730 -30.15 18.32 -12.45
CA HIS A 730 -31.18 17.44 -11.89
C HIS A 730 -30.61 16.41 -10.91
N ALA A 731 -29.44 15.82 -11.20
CA ALA A 731 -28.78 14.90 -10.28
C ALA A 731 -28.40 15.60 -8.96
N LEU A 732 -27.86 16.82 -9.03
CA LEU A 732 -27.55 17.62 -7.85
C LEU A 732 -28.81 18.03 -7.07
N ASP A 733 -29.91 18.34 -7.76
CA ASP A 733 -31.19 18.65 -7.13
C ASP A 733 -31.75 17.47 -6.33
N LEU A 734 -31.74 16.25 -6.88
CA LEU A 734 -32.17 15.05 -6.14
C LEU A 734 -31.29 14.78 -4.90
N ILE A 735 -29.97 14.93 -5.04
CA ILE A 735 -29.05 14.78 -3.91
C ILE A 735 -29.30 15.85 -2.85
N GLY A 736 -29.48 17.11 -3.25
CA GLY A 736 -29.59 18.26 -2.35
C GLY A 736 -30.98 18.53 -1.79
N SER A 737 -32.03 17.94 -2.35
CA SER A 737 -33.43 18.10 -1.90
C SER A 737 -33.87 17.05 -0.87
N GLY A 738 -33.03 16.05 -0.61
CA GLY A 738 -33.36 14.97 0.31
C GLY A 738 -34.08 13.78 -0.32
N PHE A 739 -34.11 13.65 -1.65
CA PHE A 739 -34.75 12.52 -2.33
C PHE A 739 -34.20 11.16 -1.85
N PHE A 740 -32.89 11.07 -1.63
CA PHE A 740 -32.21 9.88 -1.10
C PHE A 740 -32.12 9.84 0.43
N SER A 741 -32.57 10.90 1.12
CA SER A 741 -32.49 11.04 2.57
C SER A 741 -33.74 11.72 3.14
N PRO A 742 -34.95 11.15 2.96
CA PRO A 742 -36.20 11.80 3.34
C PRO A 742 -36.32 12.04 4.85
N ASP A 743 -35.60 11.27 5.65
CA ASP A 743 -35.51 11.41 7.10
C ASP A 743 -34.65 12.60 7.55
N GLN A 744 -33.73 13.07 6.69
CA GLN A 744 -32.92 14.26 6.91
C GLN A 744 -32.62 14.93 5.55
N PRO A 745 -33.53 15.76 5.02
CA PRO A 745 -33.43 16.26 3.66
C PRO A 745 -32.14 17.02 3.34
N ASP A 746 -31.60 17.76 4.31
CA ASP A 746 -30.39 18.56 4.13
C ASP A 746 -29.07 17.78 4.28
N ARG A 747 -29.12 16.46 4.55
CA ARG A 747 -27.93 15.63 4.88
C ARG A 747 -26.80 15.79 3.86
N HIS A 748 -27.14 15.76 2.58
CA HIS A 748 -26.17 15.75 1.48
C HIS A 748 -25.97 17.13 0.84
N ARG A 749 -26.60 18.18 1.38
CA ARG A 749 -26.51 19.55 0.86
C ARG A 749 -25.06 20.03 0.78
N GLN A 750 -24.26 19.69 1.79
CA GLN A 750 -22.83 20.04 1.82
C GLN A 750 -22.06 19.52 0.60
N LEU A 751 -22.39 18.33 0.08
CA LEU A 751 -21.74 17.78 -1.11
C LEU A 751 -22.12 18.56 -2.37
N VAL A 752 -23.37 19.02 -2.47
CA VAL A 752 -23.84 19.88 -3.56
C VAL A 752 -23.18 21.26 -3.49
N ASP A 753 -23.08 21.82 -2.29
CA ASP A 753 -22.44 23.12 -2.08
C ASP A 753 -20.96 23.09 -2.50
N ILE A 754 -20.22 22.02 -2.16
CA ILE A 754 -18.81 21.83 -2.60
C ILE A 754 -18.67 21.89 -4.13
N LEU A 755 -19.63 21.32 -4.86
CA LEU A 755 -19.64 21.28 -6.32
C LEU A 755 -20.22 22.54 -6.98
N THR A 756 -20.74 23.49 -6.19
CA THR A 756 -21.37 24.70 -6.71
C THR A 756 -20.71 25.93 -6.09
N SER A 757 -21.19 26.41 -4.94
CA SER A 757 -20.67 27.59 -4.25
C SER A 757 -19.26 27.39 -3.67
N GLY A 758 -18.85 26.15 -3.44
CA GLY A 758 -17.52 25.76 -2.95
C GLY A 758 -16.43 25.69 -4.03
N GLY A 759 -16.77 26.00 -5.28
CA GLY A 759 -15.80 26.17 -6.37
C GLY A 759 -15.30 24.90 -7.05
N ASP A 760 -15.84 23.73 -6.70
CA ASP A 760 -15.55 22.45 -7.37
C ASP A 760 -14.04 22.20 -7.56
N HIS A 761 -13.31 22.18 -6.44
CA HIS A 761 -11.84 22.11 -6.44
C HIS A 761 -11.27 20.96 -7.30
N TYR A 762 -11.99 19.84 -7.38
CA TYR A 762 -11.60 18.64 -8.11
C TYR A 762 -12.24 18.52 -9.50
N LEU A 763 -12.89 19.58 -9.98
CA LEU A 763 -13.41 19.74 -11.34
C LEU A 763 -14.38 18.63 -11.77
N LEU A 764 -15.25 18.19 -10.85
CA LEU A 764 -16.26 17.18 -11.14
C LEU A 764 -17.28 17.70 -12.14
N THR A 765 -17.73 18.95 -11.99
CA THR A 765 -18.73 19.57 -12.87
C THR A 765 -18.16 19.83 -14.27
N ALA A 766 -16.87 20.12 -14.38
CA ALA A 766 -16.18 20.26 -15.66
C ALA A 766 -16.05 18.93 -16.42
N ASP A 767 -15.68 17.86 -15.73
CA ASP A 767 -15.47 16.54 -16.34
C ASP A 767 -16.76 15.73 -16.52
N TYR A 768 -17.84 16.06 -15.80
CA TYR A 768 -19.11 15.35 -15.82
C TYR A 768 -19.64 15.03 -17.23
N PRO A 769 -19.78 15.99 -18.17
CA PRO A 769 -20.31 15.68 -19.51
C PRO A 769 -19.40 14.71 -20.29
N LEU A 770 -18.08 14.83 -20.15
CA LEU A 770 -17.11 13.95 -20.79
C LEU A 770 -17.15 12.53 -20.19
N TYR A 771 -17.37 12.44 -18.87
CA TYR A 771 -17.55 11.18 -18.18
C TYR A 771 -18.85 10.47 -18.62
N MET A 772 -19.97 11.19 -18.74
CA MET A 772 -21.23 10.62 -19.26
C MET A 772 -21.05 10.08 -20.67
N ALA A 773 -20.40 10.83 -21.56
CA ALA A 773 -20.12 10.38 -22.93
C ALA A 773 -19.21 9.14 -22.97
N ALA A 774 -18.24 9.03 -22.05
CA ALA A 774 -17.43 7.82 -21.91
C ALA A 774 -18.25 6.62 -21.43
N GLN A 775 -19.17 6.82 -20.48
CA GLN A 775 -20.08 5.76 -20.02
C GLN A 775 -21.05 5.30 -21.10
N ASP A 776 -21.52 6.20 -21.98
CA ASP A 776 -22.34 5.82 -23.13
C ASP A 776 -21.54 4.97 -24.14
N ARG A 777 -20.25 5.25 -24.35
CA ARG A 777 -19.34 4.40 -25.16
C ARG A 777 -19.12 3.03 -24.53
N VAL A 778 -19.02 2.96 -23.19
CA VAL A 778 -18.95 1.68 -22.47
C VAL A 778 -20.19 0.84 -22.77
N ASP A 779 -21.39 1.42 -22.61
CA ASP A 779 -22.66 0.73 -22.89
C ASP A 779 -22.75 0.29 -24.35
N GLN A 780 -22.30 1.11 -25.30
CA GLN A 780 -22.27 0.74 -26.71
C GLN A 780 -21.34 -0.45 -26.98
N THR A 781 -20.16 -0.46 -26.38
CA THR A 781 -19.16 -1.52 -26.57
C THR A 781 -19.59 -2.82 -25.91
N TYR A 782 -20.16 -2.77 -24.70
CA TYR A 782 -20.59 -3.97 -23.97
C TYR A 782 -21.76 -4.70 -24.65
N ARG A 783 -22.52 -4.03 -25.52
CA ARG A 783 -23.54 -4.67 -26.37
C ARG A 783 -22.94 -5.59 -27.45
N ASP A 784 -21.64 -5.52 -27.72
CA ASP A 784 -20.90 -6.46 -28.55
C ASP A 784 -19.97 -7.32 -27.66
N PRO A 785 -20.42 -8.50 -27.20
CA PRO A 785 -19.63 -9.36 -26.33
C PRO A 785 -18.34 -9.88 -26.98
N GLU A 786 -18.31 -10.00 -28.31
CA GLU A 786 -17.14 -10.47 -29.04
C GLU A 786 -16.05 -9.39 -29.03
N ASP A 787 -16.40 -8.14 -29.33
CA ASP A 787 -15.48 -7.02 -29.25
C ASP A 787 -15.03 -6.74 -27.81
N TRP A 788 -15.96 -6.72 -26.85
CA TRP A 788 -15.62 -6.54 -25.42
C TRP A 788 -14.60 -7.58 -24.94
N THR A 789 -14.86 -8.86 -25.20
CA THR A 789 -13.98 -9.96 -24.81
C THR A 789 -12.62 -9.86 -25.50
N ARG A 790 -12.60 -9.47 -26.79
CA ARG A 790 -11.37 -9.23 -27.54
C ARG A 790 -10.52 -8.13 -26.88
N LYS A 791 -11.12 -6.99 -26.53
CA LYS A 791 -10.44 -5.88 -25.82
C LYS A 791 -9.93 -6.32 -24.45
N ALA A 792 -10.69 -7.12 -23.73
CA ALA A 792 -10.32 -7.65 -22.41
C ALA A 792 -9.09 -8.58 -22.49
N ILE A 793 -9.04 -9.46 -23.49
CA ILE A 793 -7.87 -10.32 -23.75
C ILE A 793 -6.65 -9.48 -24.11
N LEU A 794 -6.82 -8.45 -24.96
CA LEU A 794 -5.72 -7.56 -25.33
C LEU A 794 -5.21 -6.75 -24.13
N ASN A 795 -6.07 -6.36 -23.20
CA ASN A 795 -5.63 -5.79 -21.94
C ASN A 795 -4.71 -6.78 -21.22
N VAL A 796 -5.18 -7.99 -20.89
CA VAL A 796 -4.36 -9.02 -20.21
C VAL A 796 -3.03 -9.28 -20.93
N ALA A 797 -3.07 -9.46 -22.25
CA ALA A 797 -1.91 -9.77 -23.08
C ALA A 797 -0.82 -8.70 -23.03
N ARG A 798 -1.19 -7.44 -22.75
CA ARG A 798 -0.31 -6.28 -22.85
C ARG A 798 0.11 -5.71 -21.49
N MET A 799 -0.20 -6.41 -20.38
CA MET A 799 0.12 -5.94 -19.02
C MET A 799 1.52 -6.33 -18.51
N GLY A 800 2.39 -6.90 -19.35
CA GLY A 800 3.74 -7.38 -18.96
C GLY A 800 4.60 -6.34 -18.22
N LYS A 801 4.63 -5.10 -18.74
CA LYS A 801 5.33 -3.94 -18.14
C LYS A 801 4.99 -3.71 -16.66
N PHE A 802 3.80 -4.08 -16.20
CA PHE A 802 3.31 -3.78 -14.85
C PHE A 802 3.63 -4.87 -13.82
N SER A 803 4.48 -5.83 -14.13
CA SER A 803 5.04 -6.74 -13.13
C SER A 803 5.93 -5.97 -12.14
N SER A 804 5.76 -6.24 -10.84
CA SER A 804 6.68 -5.71 -9.83
C SER A 804 8.09 -6.28 -9.95
N ASP A 805 8.30 -7.40 -10.67
CA ASP A 805 9.66 -7.94 -10.90
C ASP A 805 10.48 -6.99 -11.78
N ARG A 806 9.84 -6.42 -12.80
CA ARG A 806 10.45 -5.39 -13.66
C ARG A 806 10.83 -4.18 -12.83
N THR A 807 9.90 -3.69 -12.00
CA THR A 807 10.16 -2.58 -11.09
C THR A 807 11.37 -2.88 -10.17
N VAL A 808 11.37 -4.03 -9.48
CA VAL A 808 12.48 -4.41 -8.59
C VAL A 808 13.80 -4.57 -9.35
N ALA A 809 13.80 -5.14 -10.55
CA ALA A 809 15.01 -5.28 -11.37
C ALA A 809 15.59 -3.93 -11.80
N GLU A 810 14.75 -2.93 -12.10
CA GLU A 810 15.18 -1.56 -12.36
C GLU A 810 15.76 -0.90 -11.11
N TYR A 811 15.09 -1.02 -9.95
CA TYR A 811 15.63 -0.51 -8.68
C TYR A 811 16.98 -1.16 -8.35
N ALA A 812 17.08 -2.48 -8.50
CA ALA A 812 18.28 -3.23 -8.16
C ALA A 812 19.48 -2.87 -9.05
N ARG A 813 19.26 -2.59 -10.35
CA ARG A 813 20.32 -2.17 -11.29
C ARG A 813 20.70 -0.70 -11.19
N GLU A 814 19.72 0.19 -11.06
CA GLU A 814 19.95 1.62 -11.27
C GLU A 814 20.06 2.44 -9.99
N ILE A 815 19.59 1.89 -8.86
CA ILE A 815 19.57 2.58 -7.56
C ILE A 815 20.38 1.79 -6.54
N TRP A 816 20.02 0.53 -6.29
CA TRP A 816 20.63 -0.23 -5.20
C TRP A 816 21.99 -0.83 -5.54
N ASN A 817 22.28 -1.06 -6.83
CA ASN A 817 23.44 -1.82 -7.31
C ASN A 817 23.54 -3.19 -6.61
N ALA A 818 22.42 -3.93 -6.60
CA ALA A 818 22.25 -5.17 -5.85
C ALA A 818 22.19 -6.44 -6.72
N ILE A 819 22.21 -6.30 -8.05
CA ILE A 819 22.25 -7.40 -9.03
C ILE A 819 23.24 -7.12 -10.16
#